data_AF-A0A382A369-F1
#
_entry.id   AF-A0A382A369-F1
#
_cell.length_a   1.000
_cell.length_b   1.000
_cell.length_c   1.000
_cell.angle_alpha   90.00
_cell.angle_beta   90.00
_cell.angle_gamma   90.00
#
_symmetry.space_group_name_H-M   'P 1'
#
loop_
_entity.id
_entity.type
_entity.pdbx_description
1 polymer ?
#
loop_
_entity_poly.entity_id
_entity_poly.type
_entity_poly.pdbx_seq_one_letter_code
_entity_poly.pdbx_strand_id
1 'polypeptide(L)'
;MRNIVVNAVFKPLIFWGLAVLSAESLAAGIKYEFSGDFSDSLLQSTIAGYIWPTTDDSEVPYTDYPLVSPQFASEAGVDFITLAWDQYLQLPSFASQGIDASNAFQLDVRFQFREGDSADRIDRILLTTNPGSRNDLGFTVRIEQIGDERILVLEGGEGSGKEGYRFVIANVEDNQWHDLTLIFRLSAARPRIEIFLNGAPSALSLHEDDRIDNDILKEFFSGGNFPDYSFGVGPAPASFFVGGMRLADYDEVAGLFLIDKLTVYPVKDIQDSVMLNEVLTSVTSNLSNGISSEANLIQSFLMNYNAGWDPIASQAKTFLNTYSNKKGAIFPTEDQKLSVTDFSPATVLAYYLQQWVFDELYTASNLDKVSGFDFPDAAFYPGPVSGNAPRVTKEITVDGDYKTDPGYQLNNQETVLRPTGLYIPPGELVVISKPQNVSLTGWKIRIGITNFDLEPTHASYNRFPRISNTFNLNSTETQVANPFGGGLYVEIPDGSQFGEVTLNVQGAVEMPTFALAGHTGLNQSVSKFLADIDNSYVPYFELIGNKFNFTWPNRFGHLYDDPQAVLERMDELFDAVSQMAGRPTERIRSEWLATDRMIPVGGTAYAASYPIHADLDGGDPTLREENDSISASPLQYIRNDYFGETAYAAINSANILWHEWGHLHNLPTLICQEQETNVHLP
;
A
#
# COMPACT_ATOMS: atom_id res chain seq x y z
N MET A 1 -73.97 -41.22 31.92
CA MET A 1 -73.12 -40.50 32.90
C MET A 1 -71.68 -40.71 32.49
N ARG A 2 -70.89 -39.74 32.02
CA ARG A 2 -71.15 -38.44 31.39
C ARG A 2 -70.09 -38.35 30.28
N ASN A 3 -70.54 -38.45 29.02
CA ASN A 3 -69.76 -38.14 27.83
C ASN A 3 -69.58 -36.62 27.77
N ILE A 4 -68.37 -36.11 27.50
CA ILE A 4 -68.18 -34.82 26.82
C ILE A 4 -67.03 -34.94 25.82
N VAL A 5 -67.39 -34.73 24.57
CA VAL A 5 -66.56 -34.52 23.38
C VAL A 5 -65.94 -33.12 23.45
N VAL A 6 -64.65 -32.97 23.10
CA VAL A 6 -64.14 -31.70 22.55
C VAL A 6 -63.20 -32.02 21.38
N ASN A 7 -63.56 -31.46 20.23
CA ASN A 7 -62.85 -31.48 18.95
C ASN A 7 -61.43 -30.91 19.07
N ALA A 8 -60.44 -31.64 18.53
CA ALA A 8 -59.16 -31.05 18.15
C ALA A 8 -59.03 -31.11 16.62
N VAL A 9 -58.99 -29.92 16.03
CA VAL A 9 -58.84 -29.65 14.60
C VAL A 9 -57.47 -30.12 14.13
N PHE A 10 -57.44 -30.97 13.11
CA PHE A 10 -56.24 -31.28 12.32
C PHE A 10 -55.73 -30.01 11.62
N LYS A 11 -54.48 -29.60 11.90
CA LYS A 11 -53.65 -28.79 10.99
C LYS A 11 -52.41 -29.63 10.64
N PRO A 12 -52.05 -29.76 9.35
CA PRO A 12 -50.85 -30.49 8.97
C PRO A 12 -49.62 -29.67 9.38
N LEU A 13 -48.72 -30.28 10.14
CA LEU A 13 -47.37 -29.80 10.35
C LEU A 13 -46.63 -29.91 9.02
N ILE A 14 -46.39 -28.77 8.38
CA ILE A 14 -45.40 -28.62 7.31
C ILE A 14 -44.04 -28.72 8.00
N PHE A 15 -43.35 -29.85 7.79
CA PHE A 15 -41.94 -30.00 8.12
C PHE A 15 -41.14 -28.97 7.31
N TRP A 16 -40.62 -27.95 7.98
CA TRP A 16 -39.49 -27.18 7.46
C TRP A 16 -38.28 -28.10 7.48
N GLY A 17 -37.92 -28.64 6.32
CA GLY A 17 -36.62 -29.24 6.13
C GLY A 17 -35.57 -28.13 6.16
N LEU A 18 -34.92 -27.93 7.31
CA LEU A 18 -33.59 -27.32 7.31
C LEU A 18 -32.68 -28.30 6.56
N ALA A 19 -32.34 -27.97 5.31
CA ALA A 19 -31.21 -28.58 4.65
C ALA A 19 -29.96 -28.14 5.41
N VAL A 20 -29.43 -29.02 6.25
CA VAL A 20 -28.07 -28.90 6.76
C VAL A 20 -27.16 -29.20 5.58
N LEU A 21 -26.78 -28.15 4.84
CA LEU A 21 -25.64 -28.20 3.93
C LEU A 21 -24.42 -28.55 4.79
N SER A 22 -23.83 -29.73 4.56
CA SER A 22 -22.57 -30.10 5.20
C SER A 22 -21.48 -29.12 4.75
N ALA A 23 -20.71 -28.57 5.70
CA ALA A 23 -19.62 -27.63 5.43
C ALA A 23 -18.62 -28.11 4.35
N GLU A 24 -18.47 -29.43 4.16
CA GLU A 24 -17.66 -30.01 3.08
C GLU A 24 -18.15 -29.67 1.66
N SER A 25 -19.44 -29.33 1.47
CA SER A 25 -20.00 -28.98 0.15
C SER A 25 -19.81 -27.52 -0.25
N LEU A 26 -19.57 -26.62 0.72
CA LEU A 26 -19.33 -25.19 0.49
C LEU A 26 -17.82 -24.85 0.39
N ALA A 27 -16.95 -25.82 0.66
CA ALA A 27 -15.50 -25.67 0.45
C ALA A 27 -15.10 -25.75 -1.04
N ALA A 28 -15.98 -26.26 -1.92
CA ALA A 28 -15.79 -26.19 -3.36
C ALA A 28 -16.20 -24.80 -3.86
N GLY A 29 -15.41 -24.19 -4.76
CA GLY A 29 -15.73 -22.89 -5.34
C GLY A 29 -17.13 -22.87 -5.99
N ILE A 30 -17.89 -21.80 -5.71
CA ILE A 30 -19.19 -21.49 -6.32
C ILE A 30 -18.92 -20.94 -7.70
N LYS A 31 -19.43 -21.60 -8.75
CA LYS A 31 -19.16 -21.25 -10.14
C LYS A 31 -20.46 -20.93 -10.85
N TYR A 32 -20.55 -19.70 -11.36
CA TYR A 32 -21.67 -19.30 -12.20
C TYR A 32 -21.34 -19.62 -13.66
N GLU A 33 -22.06 -20.56 -14.26
CA GLU A 33 -21.88 -20.94 -15.66
C GLU A 33 -22.76 -20.09 -16.59
N PHE A 34 -22.12 -19.46 -17.57
CA PHE A 34 -22.76 -18.49 -18.47
C PHE A 34 -23.45 -19.13 -19.68
N SER A 35 -23.41 -20.46 -19.78
CA SER A 35 -24.12 -21.27 -20.80
C SER A 35 -25.51 -21.77 -20.34
N GLY A 36 -26.05 -21.26 -19.21
CA GLY A 36 -27.27 -21.75 -18.54
C GLY A 36 -28.16 -20.66 -17.91
N ASP A 37 -29.04 -21.03 -16.98
CA ASP A 37 -30.00 -20.16 -16.26
C ASP A 37 -29.40 -19.46 -15.01
N PHE A 38 -28.07 -19.25 -14.99
CA PHE A 38 -27.33 -18.77 -13.81
C PHE A 38 -27.54 -19.59 -12.54
N SER A 39 -27.85 -20.88 -12.66
CA SER A 39 -27.94 -21.75 -11.50
C SER A 39 -26.55 -22.26 -11.11
N ASP A 40 -26.19 -22.07 -9.84
CA ASP A 40 -25.14 -22.87 -9.21
C ASP A 40 -25.81 -24.07 -8.53
N SER A 41 -25.41 -25.28 -8.95
CA SER A 41 -26.03 -26.52 -8.45
C SER A 41 -25.79 -26.78 -6.96
N LEU A 42 -24.79 -26.14 -6.35
CA LEU A 42 -24.47 -26.24 -4.92
C LEU A 42 -25.32 -25.28 -4.10
N LEU A 43 -25.60 -24.06 -4.59
CA LEU A 43 -26.35 -23.05 -3.86
C LEU A 43 -27.88 -23.17 -3.97
N GLN A 44 -28.40 -23.92 -4.94
CA GLN A 44 -29.84 -23.96 -5.25
C GLN A 44 -30.46 -22.55 -5.42
N SER A 45 -29.67 -21.56 -5.83
CA SER A 45 -30.08 -20.18 -6.03
C SER A 45 -29.77 -19.73 -7.46
N THR A 46 -30.53 -18.76 -7.94
CA THR A 46 -30.40 -18.16 -9.27
C THR A 46 -29.98 -16.70 -9.12
N ILE A 47 -29.02 -16.24 -9.92
CA ILE A 47 -28.70 -14.81 -10.03
C ILE A 47 -29.90 -14.08 -10.62
N ALA A 48 -30.21 -12.90 -10.08
CA ALA A 48 -31.23 -12.01 -10.63
C ALA A 48 -30.58 -10.82 -11.34
N GLY A 49 -31.11 -10.48 -12.51
CA GLY A 49 -30.75 -9.28 -13.27
C GLY A 49 -31.72 -8.15 -13.00
N TYR A 50 -31.20 -6.93 -12.88
CA TYR A 50 -31.98 -5.73 -12.60
C TYR A 50 -31.57 -4.57 -13.52
N ILE A 51 -32.49 -3.62 -13.68
CA ILE A 51 -32.24 -2.33 -14.34
C ILE A 51 -32.21 -1.24 -13.27
N TRP A 52 -31.13 -0.47 -13.24
CA TRP A 52 -30.99 0.70 -12.40
C TRP A 52 -32.01 1.77 -12.81
N PRO A 53 -32.81 2.33 -11.89
CA PRO A 53 -33.84 3.30 -12.23
C PRO A 53 -33.25 4.61 -12.77
N THR A 54 -33.89 5.18 -13.78
CA THR A 54 -33.49 6.47 -14.40
C THR A 54 -33.86 7.70 -13.57
N THR A 55 -34.56 7.51 -12.44
CA THR A 55 -35.01 8.60 -11.55
C THR A 55 -34.14 8.64 -10.30
N ASP A 56 -33.65 9.84 -9.94
CA ASP A 56 -32.86 10.15 -8.73
C ASP A 56 -33.56 9.87 -7.37
N ASP A 57 -34.63 9.07 -7.35
CA ASP A 57 -35.34 8.71 -6.11
C ASP A 57 -34.51 7.67 -5.33
N SER A 58 -33.58 8.18 -4.53
CA SER A 58 -32.73 7.45 -3.59
C SER A 58 -33.49 6.73 -2.45
N GLU A 59 -34.83 6.71 -2.48
CA GLU A 59 -35.69 6.15 -1.43
C GLU A 59 -36.32 4.79 -1.79
N VAL A 60 -36.13 4.29 -3.02
CA VAL A 60 -36.70 2.99 -3.44
C VAL A 60 -35.73 1.85 -3.14
N PRO A 61 -36.12 0.82 -2.34
CA PRO A 61 -35.29 -0.35 -2.11
C PRO A 61 -34.96 -1.08 -3.41
N TYR A 62 -33.72 -1.56 -3.58
CA TYR A 62 -33.29 -2.29 -4.79
C TYR A 62 -34.19 -3.48 -5.15
N THR A 63 -34.87 -4.08 -4.17
CA THR A 63 -35.80 -5.20 -4.39
C THR A 63 -36.98 -4.83 -5.28
N ASP A 64 -37.27 -3.54 -5.40
CA ASP A 64 -38.36 -2.98 -6.18
C ASP A 64 -37.89 -2.50 -7.57
N TYR A 65 -36.60 -2.67 -7.91
CA TYR A 65 -36.08 -2.32 -9.23
C TYR A 65 -36.58 -3.28 -10.31
N PRO A 66 -36.79 -2.80 -11.56
CA PRO A 66 -37.27 -3.65 -12.64
C PRO A 66 -36.33 -4.82 -12.89
N LEU A 67 -36.88 -6.03 -12.90
CA LEU A 67 -36.15 -7.23 -13.30
C LEU A 67 -35.85 -7.20 -14.80
N VAL A 68 -34.67 -7.67 -15.17
CA VAL A 68 -34.28 -7.91 -16.56
C VAL A 68 -33.69 -9.31 -16.69
N SER A 69 -34.06 -10.00 -17.77
CA SER A 69 -33.39 -11.24 -18.13
C SER A 69 -32.00 -10.92 -18.68
N PRO A 70 -30.93 -11.50 -18.13
CA PRO A 70 -29.60 -11.23 -18.64
C PRO A 70 -29.47 -11.67 -20.11
N GLN A 71 -28.72 -10.90 -20.89
CA GLN A 71 -28.57 -11.14 -22.32
C GLN A 71 -27.38 -12.04 -22.58
N PHE A 72 -27.65 -13.28 -22.99
CA PHE A 72 -26.62 -14.24 -23.35
C PHE A 72 -26.21 -14.10 -24.81
N ALA A 73 -24.91 -14.17 -25.04
CA ALA A 73 -24.32 -14.15 -26.37
C ALA A 73 -23.12 -15.10 -26.45
N SER A 74 -22.79 -15.49 -27.68
CA SER A 74 -21.63 -16.32 -27.97
C SER A 74 -20.83 -15.69 -29.10
N GLU A 75 -19.52 -15.55 -28.91
CA GLU A 75 -18.62 -15.02 -29.93
C GLU A 75 -17.27 -15.74 -29.86
N ALA A 76 -16.73 -16.12 -31.02
CA ALA A 76 -15.44 -16.82 -31.13
C ALA A 76 -15.30 -18.08 -30.23
N GLY A 77 -16.41 -18.73 -29.89
CA GLY A 77 -16.43 -19.92 -29.02
C GLY A 77 -16.43 -19.62 -27.52
N VAL A 78 -16.63 -18.36 -27.11
CA VAL A 78 -16.83 -17.93 -25.73
C VAL A 78 -18.30 -17.57 -25.54
N ASP A 79 -18.93 -18.16 -24.52
CA ASP A 79 -20.29 -17.82 -24.08
C ASP A 79 -20.20 -16.79 -22.95
N PHE A 80 -20.96 -15.70 -23.04
CA PHE A 80 -20.90 -14.59 -22.10
C PHE A 80 -22.25 -13.90 -21.95
N ILE A 81 -22.35 -13.05 -20.93
CA ILE A 81 -23.46 -12.10 -20.79
C ILE A 81 -23.02 -10.74 -21.26
N THR A 82 -23.94 -10.00 -21.87
CA THR A 82 -23.82 -8.57 -22.09
C THR A 82 -24.69 -7.81 -21.10
N LEU A 83 -24.09 -6.90 -20.34
CA LEU A 83 -24.78 -5.93 -19.50
C LEU A 83 -24.68 -4.54 -20.13
N ALA A 84 -25.84 -3.89 -20.29
CA ALA A 84 -25.90 -2.46 -20.59
C ALA A 84 -25.39 -1.62 -19.40
N TRP A 85 -25.29 -0.30 -19.59
CA TRP A 85 -24.75 0.62 -18.58
C TRP A 85 -25.61 0.72 -17.31
N ASP A 86 -26.90 0.42 -17.42
CA ASP A 86 -27.91 0.43 -16.37
C ASP A 86 -28.30 -0.97 -15.91
N GLN A 87 -27.65 -2.02 -16.43
CA GLN A 87 -27.97 -3.40 -16.07
C GLN A 87 -26.91 -3.97 -15.14
N TYR A 88 -27.37 -4.59 -14.06
CA TYR A 88 -26.51 -5.27 -13.11
C TYR A 88 -27.09 -6.62 -12.68
N LEU A 89 -26.21 -7.48 -12.20
CA LEU A 89 -26.51 -8.78 -11.62
C LEU A 89 -26.34 -8.70 -10.11
N GLN A 90 -27.27 -9.25 -9.35
CA GLN A 90 -27.11 -9.46 -7.92
C GLN A 90 -26.80 -10.92 -7.64
N LEU A 91 -25.67 -11.16 -6.99
CA LEU A 91 -25.30 -12.48 -6.50
C LEU A 91 -26.07 -12.81 -5.22
N PRO A 92 -26.18 -14.10 -4.84
CA PRO A 92 -26.65 -14.49 -3.51
C PRO A 92 -25.86 -13.80 -2.40
N SER A 93 -26.43 -13.73 -1.19
CA SER A 93 -25.75 -13.07 -0.07
C SER A 93 -24.47 -13.77 0.36
N PHE A 94 -23.54 -13.05 1.00
CA PHE A 94 -22.28 -13.63 1.47
C PHE A 94 -22.49 -14.84 2.39
N ALA A 95 -23.48 -14.75 3.29
CA ALA A 95 -23.88 -15.86 4.16
C ALA A 95 -24.35 -17.09 3.36
N SER A 96 -25.16 -16.88 2.32
CA SER A 96 -25.61 -17.98 1.46
C SER A 96 -24.48 -18.56 0.61
N GLN A 97 -23.47 -17.74 0.29
CA GLN A 97 -22.24 -18.14 -0.36
C GLN A 97 -21.23 -18.79 0.61
N GLY A 98 -21.54 -18.86 1.91
CA GLY A 98 -20.67 -19.51 2.90
C GLY A 98 -19.37 -18.75 3.21
N ILE A 99 -19.30 -17.45 2.91
CA ILE A 99 -18.11 -16.64 3.19
C ILE A 99 -17.99 -16.42 4.70
N ASP A 100 -16.80 -16.70 5.22
CA ASP A 100 -16.35 -16.30 6.55
C ASP A 100 -15.01 -15.58 6.40
N ALA A 101 -15.04 -14.25 6.49
CA ALA A 101 -13.88 -13.38 6.33
C ALA A 101 -12.86 -13.47 7.48
N SER A 102 -13.12 -14.30 8.48
CA SER A 102 -12.09 -14.80 9.40
C SER A 102 -11.03 -15.62 8.65
N ASN A 103 -11.41 -16.24 7.53
CA ASN A 103 -10.53 -16.93 6.60
C ASN A 103 -10.31 -16.08 5.34
N ALA A 104 -9.28 -16.43 4.56
CA ALA A 104 -9.12 -15.84 3.24
C ALA A 104 -10.20 -16.36 2.29
N PHE A 105 -10.78 -15.49 1.47
CA PHE A 105 -11.71 -15.84 0.40
C PHE A 105 -11.26 -15.21 -0.92
N GLN A 106 -11.72 -15.76 -2.04
CA GLN A 106 -11.27 -15.35 -3.38
C GLN A 106 -12.45 -15.13 -4.33
N LEU A 107 -12.31 -14.12 -5.18
CA LEU A 107 -13.21 -13.81 -6.29
C LEU A 107 -12.43 -13.83 -7.59
N ASP A 108 -12.90 -14.62 -8.56
CA ASP A 108 -12.39 -14.61 -9.93
C ASP A 108 -13.45 -14.04 -10.86
N VAL A 109 -13.07 -13.06 -11.68
CA VAL A 109 -13.91 -12.47 -12.71
C VAL A 109 -13.13 -12.42 -14.01
N ARG A 110 -13.76 -12.83 -15.11
CA ARG A 110 -13.21 -12.60 -16.45
C ARG A 110 -14.21 -11.77 -17.25
N PHE A 111 -13.73 -10.64 -17.77
CA PHE A 111 -14.57 -9.60 -18.34
C PHE A 111 -13.99 -9.00 -19.60
N GLN A 112 -14.84 -8.36 -20.40
CA GLN A 112 -14.45 -7.57 -21.56
C GLN A 112 -15.30 -6.29 -21.59
N PHE A 113 -14.67 -5.17 -21.89
CA PHE A 113 -15.40 -3.94 -22.19
C PHE A 113 -15.47 -3.74 -23.71
N ARG A 114 -16.64 -3.37 -24.22
CA ARG A 114 -16.84 -2.93 -25.61
C ARG A 114 -17.37 -1.51 -25.63
N GLU A 115 -16.66 -0.65 -26.32
CA GLU A 115 -17.05 0.74 -26.52
C GLU A 115 -18.40 0.86 -27.25
N GLY A 116 -19.23 1.80 -26.78
CA GLY A 116 -20.37 2.34 -27.53
C GLY A 116 -20.05 3.75 -28.03
N ASP A 117 -20.92 4.35 -28.86
CA ASP A 117 -20.67 5.66 -29.48
C ASP A 117 -20.29 6.75 -28.44
N SER A 118 -19.01 7.18 -28.50
CA SER A 118 -18.38 8.38 -27.90
C SER A 118 -19.01 8.93 -26.61
N ALA A 119 -18.47 8.54 -25.45
CA ALA A 119 -18.63 9.27 -24.20
C ALA A 119 -17.33 10.03 -23.88
N ASP A 120 -17.43 11.29 -23.48
CA ASP A 120 -16.27 12.12 -23.09
C ASP A 120 -15.67 11.72 -21.72
N ARG A 121 -16.36 10.83 -20.98
CA ARG A 121 -15.94 10.30 -19.67
C ARG A 121 -16.56 8.93 -19.43
N ILE A 122 -15.76 7.96 -19.00
CA ILE A 122 -16.22 6.63 -18.59
C ILE A 122 -15.98 6.48 -17.08
N ASP A 123 -17.04 6.15 -16.34
CA ASP A 123 -16.97 5.58 -14.99
C ASP A 123 -17.96 4.41 -14.93
N ARG A 124 -17.44 3.19 -14.86
CA ARG A 124 -18.27 1.98 -14.92
C ARG A 124 -17.88 0.98 -13.85
N ILE A 125 -18.85 0.66 -12.99
CA ILE A 125 -18.73 -0.40 -12.00
C ILE A 125 -18.70 -1.78 -12.69
N LEU A 126 -17.71 -2.58 -12.29
CA LEU A 126 -17.51 -3.96 -12.71
C LEU A 126 -18.04 -4.93 -11.66
N LEU A 127 -17.59 -4.77 -10.42
CA LEU A 127 -17.94 -5.59 -9.27
C LEU A 127 -17.98 -4.68 -8.06
N THR A 128 -19.03 -4.76 -7.26
CA THR A 128 -19.16 -3.92 -6.07
C THR A 128 -19.97 -4.59 -4.97
N THR A 129 -19.83 -4.09 -3.75
CA THR A 129 -20.75 -4.33 -2.63
C THR A 129 -21.67 -3.15 -2.37
N ASN A 130 -21.32 -1.95 -2.87
CA ASN A 130 -22.10 -0.72 -2.80
C ASN A 130 -21.64 0.24 -3.93
N PRO A 131 -22.55 0.81 -4.74
CA PRO A 131 -22.23 1.74 -5.83
C PRO A 131 -21.62 3.08 -5.38
N GLY A 132 -21.30 3.25 -4.09
CA GLY A 132 -20.74 4.46 -3.53
C GLY A 132 -19.26 4.72 -3.88
N SER A 133 -18.74 5.75 -3.22
CA SER A 133 -17.35 6.20 -3.18
C SER A 133 -16.44 5.27 -2.37
N ARG A 134 -15.13 5.55 -2.35
CA ARG A 134 -14.17 4.82 -1.50
C ARG A 134 -14.47 4.80 0.00
N ASN A 135 -15.33 5.69 0.51
CA ASN A 135 -15.64 5.77 1.94
C ASN A 135 -16.73 4.77 2.35
N ASP A 136 -17.40 4.19 1.36
CA ASP A 136 -18.52 3.30 1.54
C ASP A 136 -18.10 1.91 2.01
N LEU A 137 -19.00 1.22 2.73
CA LEU A 137 -18.73 -0.08 3.30
C LEU A 137 -18.52 -1.15 2.22
N GLY A 138 -17.36 -1.80 2.27
CA GLY A 138 -16.97 -2.92 1.40
C GLY A 138 -15.99 -2.48 0.30
N PHE A 139 -16.25 -2.85 -0.95
CA PHE A 139 -15.37 -2.47 -2.07
C PHE A 139 -16.13 -2.26 -3.39
N THR A 140 -15.49 -1.53 -4.29
CA THR A 140 -15.91 -1.31 -5.68
C THR A 140 -14.72 -1.44 -6.61
N VAL A 141 -14.82 -2.31 -7.61
CA VAL A 141 -13.96 -2.33 -8.78
C VAL A 141 -14.69 -1.62 -9.91
N ARG A 142 -14.05 -0.61 -10.48
CA ARG A 142 -14.60 0.20 -11.58
C ARG A 142 -13.56 0.50 -12.65
N ILE A 143 -14.02 0.81 -13.85
CA ILE A 143 -13.20 1.33 -14.94
C ILE A 143 -13.43 2.85 -14.98
N GLU A 144 -12.35 3.62 -14.89
CA GLU A 144 -12.36 5.07 -15.06
C GLU A 144 -11.57 5.46 -16.31
N GLN A 145 -11.98 6.53 -16.97
CA GLN A 145 -11.20 7.15 -18.04
C GLN A 145 -10.48 8.41 -17.53
N ILE A 146 -9.16 8.44 -17.72
CA ILE A 146 -8.30 9.60 -17.43
C ILE A 146 -7.55 9.95 -18.73
N GLY A 147 -7.97 11.03 -19.38
CA GLY A 147 -7.46 11.38 -20.71
C GLY A 147 -7.81 10.28 -21.72
N ASP A 148 -6.78 9.73 -22.38
CA ASP A 148 -6.93 8.65 -23.37
C ASP A 148 -6.78 7.25 -22.75
N GLU A 149 -6.44 7.16 -21.45
CA GLU A 149 -6.21 5.89 -20.77
C GLU A 149 -7.44 5.43 -19.99
N ARG A 150 -7.66 4.11 -20.01
CA ARG A 150 -8.67 3.43 -19.20
C ARG A 150 -7.99 2.68 -18.09
N ILE A 151 -8.33 3.03 -16.87
CA ILE A 151 -7.75 2.44 -15.67
C ILE A 151 -8.78 1.59 -14.95
N LEU A 152 -8.35 0.45 -14.44
CA LEU A 152 -9.12 -0.35 -13.50
C LEU A 152 -8.77 0.10 -12.08
N VAL A 153 -9.77 0.50 -11.30
CA VAL A 153 -9.60 1.04 -9.95
C VAL A 153 -10.34 0.15 -8.97
N LEU A 154 -9.68 -0.19 -7.87
CA LEU A 154 -10.28 -0.77 -6.68
C LEU A 154 -10.41 0.31 -5.61
N GLU A 155 -11.61 0.51 -5.11
CA GLU A 155 -11.88 1.35 -3.95
C GLU A 155 -12.48 0.52 -2.82
N GLY A 156 -12.29 0.94 -1.58
CA GLY A 156 -12.93 0.28 -0.44
C GLY A 156 -12.80 1.03 0.87
N GLY A 157 -13.82 0.88 1.73
CA GLY A 157 -13.94 1.59 2.99
C GLY A 157 -14.81 0.86 4.00
N GLU A 158 -14.95 1.45 5.18
CA GLU A 158 -15.69 0.87 6.31
C GLU A 158 -17.07 1.50 6.54
N GLY A 159 -17.49 2.45 5.69
CA GLY A 159 -18.81 3.11 5.79
C GLY A 159 -18.93 4.16 6.91
N SER A 160 -17.91 4.38 7.73
CA SER A 160 -17.93 5.36 8.83
C SER A 160 -17.88 6.82 8.37
N GLY A 161 -17.63 7.06 7.07
CA GLY A 161 -17.40 8.37 6.48
C GLY A 161 -15.93 8.80 6.46
N LYS A 162 -15.02 8.03 7.07
CA LYS A 162 -13.57 8.20 6.88
C LYS A 162 -13.20 8.02 5.41
N GLU A 163 -12.10 8.65 4.98
CA GLU A 163 -11.59 8.42 3.64
C GLU A 163 -11.07 6.99 3.52
N GLY A 164 -11.67 6.19 2.64
CA GLY A 164 -11.20 4.83 2.39
C GLY A 164 -9.99 4.78 1.43
N TYR A 165 -9.75 3.61 0.86
CA TYR A 165 -8.67 3.39 -0.09
C TYR A 165 -9.14 3.57 -1.53
N ARG A 166 -8.27 4.13 -2.37
CA ARG A 166 -8.34 4.04 -3.82
C ARG A 166 -7.02 3.49 -4.34
N PHE A 167 -7.12 2.49 -5.18
CA PHE A 167 -5.99 1.72 -5.69
C PHE A 167 -6.13 1.55 -7.20
N VAL A 168 -5.23 2.15 -7.98
CA VAL A 168 -5.21 1.95 -9.43
C VAL A 168 -4.54 0.61 -9.72
N ILE A 169 -5.30 -0.36 -10.20
CA ILE A 169 -4.78 -1.71 -10.48
C ILE A 169 -3.83 -1.67 -11.68
N ALA A 170 -4.31 -1.22 -12.83
CA ALA A 170 -3.57 -1.07 -14.08
C ALA A 170 -4.47 -0.51 -15.19
N ASN A 171 -3.87 -0.25 -16.36
CA ASN A 171 -4.60 0.07 -17.58
C ASN A 171 -5.29 -1.18 -18.15
N VAL A 172 -6.47 -1.00 -18.75
CA VAL A 172 -7.25 -2.06 -19.43
C VAL A 172 -7.53 -1.68 -20.88
N GLU A 173 -7.63 -2.68 -21.75
CA GLU A 173 -7.80 -2.49 -23.20
C GLU A 173 -9.22 -2.85 -23.62
N ASP A 174 -9.79 -2.07 -24.54
CA ASP A 174 -11.08 -2.38 -25.11
C ASP A 174 -11.04 -3.61 -26.01
N ASN A 175 -12.17 -4.31 -26.06
CA ASN A 175 -12.35 -5.50 -26.89
C ASN A 175 -11.34 -6.61 -26.59
N GLN A 176 -10.74 -6.61 -25.39
CA GLN A 176 -9.92 -7.69 -24.87
C GLN A 176 -10.56 -8.31 -23.63
N TRP A 177 -10.32 -9.61 -23.44
CA TRP A 177 -10.72 -10.31 -22.23
C TRP A 177 -9.65 -10.09 -21.16
N HIS A 178 -10.07 -9.66 -19.98
CA HIS A 178 -9.25 -9.44 -18.82
C HIS A 178 -9.63 -10.43 -17.71
N ASP A 179 -8.63 -11.08 -17.14
CA ASP A 179 -8.77 -11.99 -16.00
C ASP A 179 -8.37 -11.24 -14.72
N LEU A 180 -9.33 -11.05 -13.81
CA LEU A 180 -9.14 -10.41 -12.51
C LEU A 180 -9.40 -11.42 -11.39
N THR A 181 -8.41 -11.59 -10.52
CA THR A 181 -8.57 -12.31 -9.25
C THR A 181 -8.33 -11.36 -8.09
N LEU A 182 -9.22 -11.40 -7.11
CA LEU A 182 -9.10 -10.71 -5.83
C LEU A 182 -9.09 -11.73 -4.70
N ILE A 183 -8.11 -11.64 -3.80
CA ILE A 183 -7.99 -12.52 -2.63
C ILE A 183 -7.97 -11.67 -1.37
N PHE A 184 -9.03 -11.76 -0.59
CA PHE A 184 -9.22 -10.98 0.63
C PHE A 184 -8.59 -11.72 1.80
N ARG A 185 -7.66 -11.06 2.50
CA ARG A 185 -6.96 -11.61 3.68
C ARG A 185 -7.13 -10.68 4.88
N LEU A 186 -8.38 -10.45 5.27
CA LEU A 186 -8.73 -9.45 6.29
C LEU A 186 -8.29 -9.81 7.71
N SER A 187 -8.01 -11.09 7.97
CA SER A 187 -7.55 -11.59 9.28
C SER A 187 -6.04 -11.89 9.34
N ALA A 188 -5.30 -11.57 8.28
CA ALA A 188 -3.84 -11.71 8.29
C ALA A 188 -3.19 -10.71 9.26
N ALA A 189 -1.96 -10.98 9.69
CA ALA A 189 -1.19 -10.04 10.52
C ALA A 189 -1.01 -8.68 9.83
N ARG A 190 -1.00 -8.67 8.50
CA ARG A 190 -1.14 -7.49 7.64
C ARG A 190 -2.35 -7.68 6.73
N PRO A 191 -3.53 -7.16 7.10
CA PRO A 191 -4.72 -7.24 6.27
C PRO A 191 -4.48 -6.63 4.89
N ARG A 192 -4.95 -7.31 3.84
CA ARG A 192 -4.76 -6.87 2.45
C ARG A 192 -5.73 -7.54 1.49
N ILE A 193 -5.77 -7.02 0.28
CA ILE A 193 -6.37 -7.66 -0.90
C ILE A 193 -5.23 -7.94 -1.89
N GLU A 194 -4.97 -9.22 -2.17
CA GLU A 194 -4.05 -9.62 -3.25
C GLU A 194 -4.79 -9.57 -4.57
N ILE A 195 -4.19 -8.91 -5.56
CA ILE A 195 -4.82 -8.59 -6.84
C ILE A 195 -3.96 -9.21 -7.94
N PHE A 196 -4.61 -9.93 -8.86
CA PHE A 196 -3.96 -10.46 -10.06
C PHE A 196 -4.77 -10.03 -11.27
N LEU A 197 -4.22 -9.14 -12.10
CA LEU A 197 -4.84 -8.74 -13.37
C LEU A 197 -4.01 -9.28 -14.53
N ASN A 198 -4.62 -10.11 -15.38
CA ASN A 198 -3.93 -10.80 -16.47
C ASN A 198 -2.65 -11.50 -16.02
N GLY A 199 -2.63 -11.91 -14.75
CA GLY A 199 -1.50 -12.56 -14.10
C GLY A 199 -0.40 -11.67 -13.54
N ALA A 200 -0.52 -10.34 -13.65
CA ALA A 200 0.35 -9.38 -13.01
C ALA A 200 -0.09 -9.19 -11.54
N PRO A 201 0.78 -9.45 -10.55
CA PRO A 201 0.45 -9.33 -9.14
C PRO A 201 0.60 -7.88 -8.62
N SER A 202 -0.33 -7.47 -7.77
CA SER A 202 -0.25 -6.29 -6.91
C SER A 202 -1.00 -6.54 -5.60
N ALA A 203 -0.84 -5.66 -4.59
CA ALA A 203 -1.60 -5.79 -3.35
C ALA A 203 -2.04 -4.44 -2.78
N LEU A 204 -3.30 -4.37 -2.36
CA LEU A 204 -3.79 -3.26 -1.54
C LEU A 204 -3.64 -3.63 -0.06
N SER A 205 -2.71 -2.98 0.62
CA SER A 205 -2.52 -3.13 2.07
C SER A 205 -3.57 -2.33 2.84
N LEU A 206 -4.27 -2.97 3.79
CA LEU A 206 -5.39 -2.42 4.55
C LEU A 206 -5.01 -2.23 6.03
N HIS A 207 -4.02 -1.39 6.32
CA HIS A 207 -3.40 -1.30 7.65
C HIS A 207 -3.42 0.11 8.28
N GLU A 208 -3.88 1.11 7.54
CA GLU A 208 -4.07 2.48 8.03
C GLU A 208 -5.40 2.57 8.80
N ASP A 209 -5.32 2.61 10.15
CA ASP A 209 -6.47 2.62 11.07
C ASP A 209 -7.38 3.87 10.90
N ASP A 210 -6.83 4.95 10.36
CA ASP A 210 -7.54 6.18 10.01
C ASP A 210 -8.29 6.09 8.67
N ARG A 211 -8.06 5.03 7.89
CA ARG A 211 -8.83 4.71 6.67
C ARG A 211 -9.83 3.58 6.88
N ILE A 212 -9.45 2.53 7.60
CA ILE A 212 -10.27 1.30 7.66
C ILE A 212 -10.12 0.51 8.96
N ASP A 213 -11.24 0.01 9.47
CA ASP A 213 -11.35 -1.02 10.49
C ASP A 213 -11.70 -2.35 9.83
N ASN A 214 -10.72 -3.26 9.83
CA ASN A 214 -10.88 -4.58 9.24
C ASN A 214 -11.89 -5.45 10.00
N ASP A 215 -12.19 -5.18 11.27
CA ASP A 215 -13.22 -5.91 12.02
C ASP A 215 -14.62 -5.64 11.44
N ILE A 216 -14.90 -4.39 11.05
CA ILE A 216 -16.15 -4.01 10.39
C ILE A 216 -16.29 -4.71 9.04
N LEU A 217 -15.23 -4.71 8.23
CA LEU A 217 -15.23 -5.42 6.95
C LEU A 217 -15.43 -6.93 7.12
N LYS A 218 -14.78 -7.54 8.11
CA LYS A 218 -14.95 -8.98 8.37
C LYS A 218 -16.38 -9.31 8.76
N GLU A 219 -16.99 -8.53 9.65
CA GLU A 219 -18.40 -8.73 10.01
C GLU A 219 -19.31 -8.59 8.78
N PHE A 220 -19.07 -7.58 7.94
CA PHE A 220 -19.80 -7.36 6.70
C PHE A 220 -19.71 -8.56 5.74
N PHE A 221 -18.50 -9.00 5.39
CA PHE A 221 -18.28 -10.12 4.46
C PHE A 221 -18.69 -11.48 5.04
N SER A 222 -18.69 -11.66 6.36
CA SER A 222 -19.21 -12.87 7.00
C SER A 222 -20.76 -12.91 7.09
N GLY A 223 -21.45 -11.95 6.48
CA GLY A 223 -22.91 -11.87 6.49
C GLY A 223 -23.49 -11.43 7.82
N GLY A 224 -22.71 -10.73 8.65
CA GLY A 224 -23.13 -10.12 9.90
C GLY A 224 -24.08 -8.93 9.69
N ASN A 225 -24.43 -8.27 10.80
CA ASN A 225 -25.25 -7.06 10.77
C ASN A 225 -24.32 -5.85 10.66
N PHE A 226 -24.60 -4.97 9.72
CA PHE A 226 -23.83 -3.75 9.51
C PHE A 226 -24.74 -2.53 9.61
N PRO A 227 -24.23 -1.37 10.02
CA PRO A 227 -25.03 -0.16 10.07
C PRO A 227 -25.44 0.25 8.65
N ASP A 228 -26.67 0.73 8.50
CA ASP A 228 -27.20 1.23 7.23
C ASP A 228 -26.59 2.60 6.92
N TYR A 229 -25.35 2.59 6.42
CA TYR A 229 -24.65 3.79 5.95
C TYR A 229 -25.12 4.10 4.52
N SER A 230 -26.33 4.61 4.42
CA SER A 230 -26.89 5.45 3.35
C SER A 230 -26.17 5.40 1.98
N PHE A 231 -26.55 4.47 1.10
CA PHE A 231 -26.78 4.65 -0.35
C PHE A 231 -27.33 3.33 -0.92
N GLY A 232 -28.63 3.10 -0.76
CA GLY A 232 -29.47 2.43 -1.77
C GLY A 232 -29.24 0.97 -2.16
N VAL A 233 -28.26 0.21 -1.64
CA VAL A 233 -28.05 -1.19 -2.07
C VAL A 233 -27.98 -2.19 -0.92
N GLY A 234 -29.03 -2.11 -0.10
CA GLY A 234 -29.82 -3.28 0.26
C GLY A 234 -29.81 -3.71 1.72
N PRO A 235 -30.99 -4.07 2.30
CA PRO A 235 -31.00 -4.68 3.62
C PRO A 235 -30.15 -5.94 3.64
N ALA A 236 -29.55 -6.18 4.80
CA ALA A 236 -28.93 -7.44 5.13
C ALA A 236 -29.81 -8.64 4.70
N PRO A 237 -29.18 -9.71 4.18
CA PRO A 237 -27.73 -9.90 4.10
C PRO A 237 -27.08 -9.34 2.81
N ALA A 238 -25.91 -8.71 2.98
CA ALA A 238 -25.11 -8.13 1.90
C ALA A 238 -24.72 -9.15 0.82
N SER A 239 -24.51 -8.67 -0.40
CA SER A 239 -24.25 -9.47 -1.60
C SER A 239 -23.21 -8.78 -2.50
N PHE A 240 -22.70 -9.50 -3.51
CA PHE A 240 -21.96 -8.89 -4.61
C PHE A 240 -22.91 -8.42 -5.71
N PHE A 241 -22.56 -7.32 -6.36
CA PHE A 241 -23.22 -6.80 -7.55
C PHE A 241 -22.22 -6.73 -8.69
N VAL A 242 -22.63 -7.12 -9.89
CA VAL A 242 -21.80 -7.12 -11.09
C VAL A 242 -22.47 -6.27 -12.17
N GLY A 243 -21.78 -5.26 -12.68
CA GLY A 243 -22.26 -4.39 -13.75
C GLY A 243 -22.98 -3.12 -13.29
N GLY A 244 -23.63 -2.48 -14.26
CA GLY A 244 -24.03 -1.07 -14.34
C GLY A 244 -24.92 -0.53 -13.22
N MET A 245 -24.28 0.10 -12.23
CA MET A 245 -24.91 0.89 -11.17
C MET A 245 -24.42 2.34 -11.28
N ARG A 246 -25.33 3.31 -11.13
CA ARG A 246 -25.01 4.74 -11.32
C ARG A 246 -24.42 5.36 -10.06
N LEU A 247 -23.35 6.14 -10.21
CA LEU A 247 -22.94 7.17 -9.25
C LEU A 247 -23.60 8.49 -9.66
N ALA A 248 -24.09 9.26 -8.68
CA ALA A 248 -25.06 10.33 -8.88
C ALA A 248 -24.66 11.46 -9.88
N ASP A 249 -23.40 11.55 -10.31
CA ASP A 249 -22.86 12.75 -10.97
C ASP A 249 -22.24 12.52 -12.38
N TYR A 250 -22.41 11.34 -13.00
CA TYR A 250 -21.81 11.04 -14.31
C TYR A 250 -22.82 10.87 -15.45
N ASP A 251 -22.48 11.43 -16.62
CA ASP A 251 -23.26 11.35 -17.86
C ASP A 251 -23.38 9.89 -18.37
N GLU A 252 -24.46 9.61 -19.09
CA GLU A 252 -24.78 8.28 -19.65
C GLU A 252 -23.63 7.76 -20.53
N VAL A 253 -22.94 6.71 -20.07
CA VAL A 253 -21.83 6.10 -20.83
C VAL A 253 -22.36 5.03 -21.78
N ALA A 254 -22.17 5.24 -23.08
CA ALA A 254 -22.41 4.20 -24.07
C ALA A 254 -21.27 3.15 -24.03
N GLY A 255 -21.59 1.91 -23.65
CA GLY A 255 -20.67 0.77 -23.72
C GLY A 255 -21.29 -0.52 -23.18
N LEU A 256 -20.82 -1.67 -23.63
CA LEU A 256 -21.25 -2.99 -23.14
C LEU A 256 -20.18 -3.60 -22.23
N PHE A 257 -20.62 -4.17 -21.12
CA PHE A 257 -19.77 -4.95 -20.22
C PHE A 257 -20.11 -6.41 -20.38
N LEU A 258 -19.09 -7.20 -20.69
CA LEU A 258 -19.20 -8.61 -20.95
C LEU A 258 -18.54 -9.39 -19.83
N ILE A 259 -19.16 -10.50 -19.41
CA ILE A 259 -18.63 -11.41 -18.40
C ILE A 259 -18.85 -12.87 -18.82
N ASP A 260 -17.79 -13.68 -18.77
CA ASP A 260 -17.81 -15.12 -19.12
C ASP A 260 -17.32 -16.02 -17.97
N LYS A 261 -16.76 -15.45 -16.90
CA LYS A 261 -16.37 -16.17 -15.69
C LYS A 261 -16.68 -15.33 -14.45
N LEU A 262 -17.32 -15.98 -13.48
CA LEU A 262 -17.48 -15.50 -12.11
C LEU A 262 -17.39 -16.71 -11.19
N THR A 263 -16.42 -16.71 -10.28
CA THR A 263 -16.23 -17.79 -9.31
C THR A 263 -15.92 -17.21 -7.96
N VAL A 264 -16.58 -17.72 -6.93
CA VAL A 264 -16.38 -17.32 -5.54
C VAL A 264 -15.88 -18.53 -4.76
N TYR A 265 -14.71 -18.40 -4.14
CA TYR A 265 -14.17 -19.38 -3.22
C TYR A 265 -14.39 -18.87 -1.80
N PRO A 266 -15.39 -19.40 -1.07
CA PRO A 266 -15.78 -18.87 0.24
C PRO A 266 -14.66 -19.00 1.28
N VAL A 267 -13.81 -20.01 1.08
CA VAL A 267 -12.53 -20.19 1.75
C VAL A 267 -11.51 -20.55 0.67
N LYS A 268 -10.38 -19.85 0.63
CA LYS A 268 -9.28 -20.19 -0.29
C LYS A 268 -8.72 -21.57 0.08
N ASP A 269 -8.54 -22.42 -0.94
CA ASP A 269 -8.07 -23.79 -0.77
C ASP A 269 -6.80 -23.91 0.08
N ILE A 270 -6.67 -25.06 0.74
CA ILE A 270 -5.43 -25.43 1.43
C ILE A 270 -4.30 -25.47 0.40
N GLN A 271 -3.19 -24.83 0.73
CA GLN A 271 -2.02 -24.79 -0.13
C GLN A 271 -1.49 -26.19 -0.49
N ASP A 272 -1.48 -26.53 -1.78
CA ASP A 272 -0.75 -27.71 -2.28
C ASP A 272 0.75 -27.39 -2.39
N SER A 273 1.46 -27.61 -1.29
CA SER A 273 2.90 -27.31 -1.21
C SER A 273 3.76 -28.26 -2.06
N VAL A 274 3.24 -29.42 -2.48
CA VAL A 274 3.99 -30.33 -3.38
C VAL A 274 3.99 -29.72 -4.78
N MET A 275 2.81 -29.35 -5.28
CA MET A 275 2.67 -28.69 -6.59
C MET A 275 3.47 -27.37 -6.63
N LEU A 276 3.39 -26.53 -5.60
CA LEU A 276 4.17 -25.28 -5.57
C LEU A 276 5.69 -25.53 -5.62
N ASN A 277 6.19 -26.55 -4.93
CA ASN A 277 7.59 -26.93 -4.98
C ASN A 277 8.00 -27.49 -6.35
N GLU A 278 7.10 -28.21 -7.05
CA GLU A 278 7.31 -28.65 -8.43
C GLU A 278 7.39 -27.47 -9.40
N VAL A 279 6.51 -26.47 -9.23
CA VAL A 279 6.56 -25.22 -9.99
C VAL A 279 7.90 -24.50 -9.75
N LEU A 280 8.26 -24.25 -8.49
CA LEU A 280 9.52 -23.58 -8.14
C LEU A 280 10.73 -24.31 -8.71
N THR A 281 10.76 -25.63 -8.63
CA THR A 281 11.83 -26.46 -9.20
C THR A 281 11.91 -26.33 -10.71
N SER A 282 10.75 -26.37 -11.38
CA SER A 282 10.66 -26.25 -12.85
C SER A 282 11.12 -24.88 -13.33
N VAL A 283 10.67 -23.80 -12.69
CA VAL A 283 11.07 -22.42 -13.02
C VAL A 283 12.57 -22.23 -12.75
N THR A 284 13.09 -22.77 -11.65
CA THR A 284 14.52 -22.73 -11.32
C THR A 284 15.37 -23.45 -12.37
N SER A 285 14.92 -24.61 -12.83
CA SER A 285 15.58 -25.37 -13.90
C SER A 285 15.58 -24.59 -15.21
N ASN A 286 14.44 -24.01 -15.59
CA ASN A 286 14.33 -23.18 -16.80
C ASN A 286 15.31 -22.00 -16.75
N LEU A 287 15.31 -21.24 -15.65
CA LEU A 287 16.25 -20.14 -15.43
C LEU A 287 17.71 -20.58 -15.53
N SER A 288 18.05 -21.71 -14.89
CA SER A 288 19.41 -22.25 -14.91
C SER A 288 19.91 -22.55 -16.33
N ASN A 289 18.99 -23.04 -17.18
CA ASN A 289 19.24 -23.42 -18.56
C ASN A 289 19.02 -22.28 -19.58
N GLY A 290 18.65 -21.08 -19.13
CA GLY A 290 18.37 -19.93 -20.02
C GLY A 290 17.07 -20.08 -20.83
N ILE A 291 16.13 -20.87 -20.34
CA ILE A 291 14.83 -21.13 -20.95
C ILE A 291 13.78 -20.22 -20.30
N SER A 292 12.91 -19.62 -21.10
CA SER A 292 11.76 -18.87 -20.59
C SER A 292 10.71 -19.82 -20.00
N SER A 293 10.27 -19.56 -18.78
CA SER A 293 9.15 -20.29 -18.17
C SER A 293 7.82 -19.88 -18.80
N GLU A 294 6.87 -20.81 -18.81
CA GLU A 294 5.51 -20.55 -19.28
C GLU A 294 4.73 -19.69 -18.27
N ALA A 295 3.94 -18.73 -18.75
CA ALA A 295 3.12 -17.87 -17.90
C ALA A 295 2.12 -18.68 -17.04
N ASN A 296 1.48 -19.70 -17.62
CA ASN A 296 0.51 -20.55 -16.94
C ASN A 296 1.08 -21.28 -15.71
N LEU A 297 2.37 -21.60 -15.74
CA LEU A 297 3.05 -22.23 -14.61
C LEU A 297 3.15 -21.25 -13.43
N ILE A 298 3.47 -19.99 -13.71
CA ILE A 298 3.54 -18.92 -12.69
C ILE A 298 2.16 -18.59 -12.18
N GLN A 299 1.17 -18.51 -13.07
CA GLN A 299 -0.23 -18.32 -12.66
C GLN A 299 -0.69 -19.42 -11.72
N SER A 300 -0.32 -20.67 -12.02
CA SER A 300 -0.63 -21.80 -11.13
C SER A 300 0.00 -21.63 -9.75
N PHE A 301 1.23 -21.10 -9.65
CA PHE A 301 1.84 -20.76 -8.36
C PHE A 301 1.06 -19.67 -7.62
N LEU A 302 0.84 -18.51 -8.27
CA LEU A 302 0.20 -17.34 -7.66
C LEU A 302 -1.21 -17.66 -7.14
N MET A 303 -1.98 -18.41 -7.92
CA MET A 303 -3.34 -18.79 -7.55
C MET A 303 -3.39 -19.77 -6.36
N ASN A 304 -2.43 -20.69 -6.26
CA ASN A 304 -2.44 -21.74 -5.23
C ASN A 304 -1.60 -21.43 -3.99
N TYR A 305 -0.77 -20.40 -4.04
CA TYR A 305 -0.04 -19.96 -2.86
C TYR A 305 -1.00 -19.36 -1.82
N ASN A 306 -0.98 -19.89 -0.60
CA ASN A 306 -1.88 -19.48 0.47
C ASN A 306 -1.09 -19.05 1.71
N ALA A 307 0.00 -18.31 1.52
CA ALA A 307 0.87 -17.79 2.57
C ALA A 307 1.59 -18.86 3.43
N GLY A 308 1.58 -20.13 3.00
CA GLY A 308 2.28 -21.22 3.67
C GLY A 308 3.76 -21.25 3.28
N TRP A 309 4.59 -20.40 3.88
CA TRP A 309 6.02 -20.30 3.53
C TRP A 309 6.84 -21.53 3.89
N ASP A 310 6.74 -22.03 5.12
CA ASP A 310 7.67 -23.03 5.67
C ASP A 310 7.79 -24.30 4.79
N PRO A 311 6.69 -24.86 4.22
CA PRO A 311 6.76 -26.02 3.33
C PRO A 311 7.46 -25.79 1.98
N ILE A 312 7.57 -24.53 1.52
CA ILE A 312 8.17 -24.19 0.22
C ILE A 312 9.50 -23.42 0.34
N ALA A 313 9.88 -23.02 1.56
CA ALA A 313 10.95 -22.07 1.81
C ALA A 313 12.29 -22.46 1.16
N SER A 314 12.64 -23.74 1.16
CA SER A 314 13.90 -24.24 0.58
C SER A 314 13.95 -24.01 -0.95
N GLN A 315 12.90 -24.42 -1.65
CA GLN A 315 12.78 -24.27 -3.09
C GLN A 315 12.60 -22.80 -3.48
N ALA A 316 11.84 -22.02 -2.71
CA ALA A 316 11.64 -20.59 -2.94
C ALA A 316 12.95 -19.81 -2.82
N LYS A 317 13.73 -20.05 -1.75
CA LYS A 317 15.08 -19.46 -1.60
C LYS A 317 16.03 -19.90 -2.71
N THR A 318 15.98 -21.16 -3.13
CA THR A 318 16.79 -21.66 -4.25
C THR A 318 16.43 -20.97 -5.57
N PHE A 319 15.13 -20.80 -5.83
CA PHE A 319 14.63 -20.06 -6.98
C PHE A 319 15.10 -18.61 -6.96
N LEU A 320 14.89 -17.88 -5.86
CA LEU A 320 15.28 -16.47 -5.73
C LEU A 320 16.80 -16.29 -5.90
N ASN A 321 17.62 -17.12 -5.25
CA ASN A 321 19.06 -17.09 -5.44
C ASN A 321 19.48 -17.37 -6.89
N THR A 322 18.81 -18.32 -7.55
CA THR A 322 19.08 -18.62 -8.96
C THR A 322 18.67 -17.47 -9.87
N TYR A 323 17.52 -16.85 -9.60
CA TYR A 323 17.04 -15.67 -10.30
C TYR A 323 18.07 -14.53 -10.19
N SER A 324 18.44 -14.16 -8.97
CA SER A 324 19.41 -13.08 -8.69
C SER A 324 20.75 -13.33 -9.41
N ASN A 325 21.25 -14.57 -9.38
CA ASN A 325 22.50 -14.92 -10.06
C ASN A 325 22.42 -14.88 -11.60
N LYS A 326 21.24 -15.07 -12.18
CA LYS A 326 21.03 -15.11 -13.64
C LYS A 326 20.55 -13.80 -14.24
N LYS A 327 19.79 -13.01 -13.48
CA LYS A 327 19.08 -11.81 -13.94
C LYS A 327 19.54 -10.53 -13.23
N GLY A 328 20.10 -10.63 -12.02
CA GLY A 328 20.42 -9.47 -11.19
C GLY A 328 19.20 -8.90 -10.46
N ALA A 329 19.30 -7.63 -10.06
CA ALA A 329 18.20 -6.86 -9.48
C ALA A 329 17.03 -6.69 -10.46
N ILE A 330 15.81 -6.58 -9.94
CA ILE A 330 14.62 -6.32 -10.76
C ILE A 330 14.63 -4.85 -11.23
N PHE A 331 15.06 -3.94 -10.35
CA PHE A 331 15.09 -2.50 -10.59
C PHE A 331 16.52 -1.94 -10.51
N PRO A 332 17.35 -2.17 -11.55
CA PRO A 332 18.77 -1.83 -11.51
C PRO A 332 19.10 -0.35 -11.79
N THR A 333 18.13 0.48 -12.19
CA THR A 333 18.39 1.87 -12.63
C THR A 333 17.25 2.81 -12.24
N GLU A 334 17.56 4.08 -11.99
CA GLU A 334 16.56 5.14 -11.79
C GLU A 334 15.80 5.51 -13.08
N ASP A 335 16.47 5.44 -14.24
CA ASP A 335 15.99 5.95 -15.53
C ASP A 335 14.80 5.19 -16.12
N GLN A 336 14.57 3.96 -15.68
CA GLN A 336 13.56 3.08 -16.25
C GLN A 336 12.53 2.66 -15.20
N LYS A 337 11.30 3.16 -15.37
CA LYS A 337 10.13 2.60 -14.70
C LYS A 337 9.67 1.36 -15.46
N LEU A 338 9.49 0.26 -14.75
CA LEU A 338 9.08 -1.02 -15.29
C LEU A 338 7.67 -1.36 -14.83
N SER A 339 6.80 -1.74 -15.78
CA SER A 339 5.50 -2.31 -15.45
C SER A 339 5.64 -3.78 -15.08
N VAL A 340 4.92 -4.20 -14.03
CA VAL A 340 4.84 -5.61 -13.63
C VAL A 340 4.20 -6.45 -14.75
N THR A 341 3.31 -5.86 -15.57
CA THR A 341 2.69 -6.54 -16.73
C THR A 341 3.69 -6.93 -17.80
N ASP A 342 4.84 -6.26 -17.86
CA ASP A 342 5.87 -6.47 -18.89
C ASP A 342 6.97 -7.43 -18.42
N PHE A 343 6.88 -7.90 -17.18
CA PHE A 343 7.86 -8.80 -16.61
C PHE A 343 7.83 -10.18 -17.27
N SER A 344 9.03 -10.75 -17.45
CA SER A 344 9.14 -12.16 -17.81
C SER A 344 8.48 -13.03 -16.72
N PRO A 345 7.94 -14.22 -17.05
CA PRO A 345 7.26 -15.05 -16.05
C PRO A 345 8.09 -15.35 -14.79
N ALA A 346 9.40 -15.59 -14.94
CA ALA A 346 10.29 -15.77 -13.80
C ALA A 346 10.49 -14.48 -12.98
N THR A 347 10.51 -13.32 -13.63
CA THR A 347 10.58 -12.01 -12.95
C THR A 347 9.31 -11.72 -12.17
N VAL A 348 8.13 -12.06 -12.71
CA VAL A 348 6.85 -11.96 -11.97
C VAL A 348 6.91 -12.75 -10.66
N LEU A 349 7.36 -14.01 -10.72
CA LEU A 349 7.46 -14.86 -9.52
C LEU A 349 8.51 -14.34 -8.53
N ALA A 350 9.65 -13.83 -9.01
CA ALA A 350 10.67 -13.24 -8.16
C ALA A 350 10.17 -11.97 -7.46
N TYR A 351 9.56 -11.05 -8.21
CA TYR A 351 8.93 -9.84 -7.70
C TYR A 351 7.90 -10.15 -6.62
N TYR A 352 6.95 -11.05 -6.91
CA TYR A 352 5.91 -11.47 -5.98
C TYR A 352 6.50 -12.03 -4.68
N LEU A 353 7.43 -12.99 -4.78
CA LEU A 353 8.01 -13.63 -3.61
C LEU A 353 8.87 -12.66 -2.79
N GLN A 354 9.61 -11.74 -3.42
CA GLN A 354 10.41 -10.74 -2.71
C GLN A 354 9.52 -9.77 -1.93
N GLN A 355 8.47 -9.21 -2.54
CA GLN A 355 7.50 -8.37 -1.82
C GLN A 355 6.79 -9.15 -0.71
N TRP A 356 6.34 -10.38 -0.99
CA TRP A 356 5.69 -11.21 0.02
C TRP A 356 6.62 -11.54 1.20
N VAL A 357 7.88 -11.90 0.94
CA VAL A 357 8.88 -12.16 1.97
C VAL A 357 9.15 -10.90 2.79
N PHE A 358 9.29 -9.74 2.15
CA PHE A 358 9.43 -8.46 2.83
C PHE A 358 8.24 -8.20 3.77
N ASP A 359 7.02 -8.33 3.26
CA ASP A 359 5.80 -8.00 4.00
C ASP A 359 5.52 -8.96 5.17
N GLU A 360 5.72 -10.26 4.97
CA GLU A 360 5.29 -11.29 5.91
C GLU A 360 6.42 -11.79 6.84
N LEU A 361 7.66 -11.83 6.34
CA LEU A 361 8.77 -12.45 7.06
C LEU A 361 9.73 -11.45 7.72
N TYR A 362 9.87 -10.23 7.21
CA TYR A 362 10.62 -9.16 7.91
C TYR A 362 9.78 -8.48 8.99
N THR A 363 9.25 -9.33 9.87
CA THR A 363 8.43 -8.99 11.03
C THR A 363 9.04 -9.62 12.28
N ALA A 364 8.82 -9.01 13.46
CA ALA A 364 9.45 -9.44 14.71
C ALA A 364 9.29 -10.95 15.00
N SER A 365 8.17 -11.56 14.58
CA SER A 365 7.86 -12.97 14.81
C SER A 365 8.48 -13.95 13.81
N ASN A 366 9.02 -13.46 12.67
CA ASN A 366 9.43 -14.32 11.54
C ASN A 366 10.88 -14.08 11.08
N LEU A 367 11.65 -13.22 11.76
CA LEU A 367 13.04 -12.91 11.38
C LEU A 367 13.97 -14.14 11.34
N ASP A 368 13.69 -15.16 12.14
CA ASP A 368 14.40 -16.45 12.12
C ASP A 368 14.26 -17.16 10.77
N LYS A 369 13.19 -16.90 10.01
CA LYS A 369 12.91 -17.49 8.69
C LYS A 369 13.70 -16.83 7.56
N VAL A 370 14.21 -15.61 7.76
CA VAL A 370 14.88 -14.78 6.74
C VAL A 370 16.31 -14.37 7.09
N SER A 371 16.90 -14.98 8.12
CA SER A 371 18.28 -14.66 8.52
C SER A 371 19.27 -14.74 7.34
N GLY A 372 19.97 -13.63 7.09
CA GLY A 372 20.98 -13.51 6.03
C GLY A 372 20.41 -13.54 4.61
N PHE A 373 19.12 -13.26 4.43
CA PHE A 373 18.51 -13.05 3.14
C PHE A 373 18.55 -11.54 2.85
N ASP A 374 19.13 -11.13 1.73
CA ASP A 374 19.16 -9.75 1.25
C ASP A 374 18.62 -9.70 -0.19
N PHE A 375 18.12 -8.55 -0.61
CA PHE A 375 17.62 -8.38 -1.98
C PHE A 375 18.69 -7.69 -2.82
N PRO A 376 19.03 -8.21 -4.02
CA PRO A 376 20.03 -7.58 -4.90
C PRO A 376 19.73 -6.11 -5.20
N ASP A 377 18.45 -5.75 -5.24
CA ASP A 377 17.94 -4.40 -5.44
C ASP A 377 18.44 -3.42 -4.36
N ALA A 378 18.78 -3.90 -3.15
CA ALA A 378 19.35 -3.08 -2.07
C ALA A 378 20.63 -2.33 -2.50
N ALA A 379 21.47 -2.98 -3.34
CA ALA A 379 22.70 -2.39 -3.85
C ALA A 379 22.45 -1.24 -4.83
N PHE A 380 21.24 -1.15 -5.40
CA PHE A 380 20.82 -0.06 -6.26
C PHE A 380 20.02 0.96 -5.44
N TYR A 381 18.96 0.54 -4.75
CA TYR A 381 18.17 1.36 -3.84
C TYR A 381 17.86 0.63 -2.53
N PRO A 382 18.04 1.27 -1.36
CA PRO A 382 18.49 2.66 -1.16
C PRO A 382 19.97 2.93 -1.50
N GLY A 383 20.76 1.89 -1.79
CA GLY A 383 22.14 1.99 -2.23
C GLY A 383 23.08 1.09 -1.43
N PRO A 384 24.33 0.92 -1.87
CA PRO A 384 25.21 -0.10 -1.33
C PRO A 384 25.76 0.28 0.06
N VAL A 385 25.89 -0.73 0.93
CA VAL A 385 26.65 -0.64 2.19
C VAL A 385 28.01 -1.28 1.99
N SER A 386 29.08 -0.56 2.36
CA SER A 386 30.45 -1.06 2.20
C SER A 386 30.70 -2.31 3.04
N GLY A 387 31.30 -3.34 2.43
CA GLY A 387 31.73 -4.53 3.16
C GLY A 387 32.76 -4.25 4.27
N ASN A 388 33.49 -3.13 4.16
CA ASN A 388 34.46 -2.68 5.16
C ASN A 388 33.84 -1.86 6.31
N ALA A 389 32.54 -1.53 6.23
CA ALA A 389 31.87 -0.77 7.26
C ALA A 389 31.85 -1.55 8.59
N PRO A 390 32.31 -0.96 9.71
CA PRO A 390 32.32 -1.63 10.99
C PRO A 390 30.87 -1.78 11.52
N ARG A 391 30.52 -2.99 11.95
CA ARG A 391 29.28 -3.24 12.70
C ARG A 391 29.53 -2.88 14.16
N VAL A 392 28.87 -1.83 14.63
CA VAL A 392 29.14 -1.24 15.95
C VAL A 392 28.17 -1.75 17.02
N THR A 393 28.62 -1.66 18.27
CA THR A 393 27.74 -1.63 19.44
C THR A 393 27.77 -0.22 19.98
N LYS A 394 26.63 0.49 19.94
CA LYS A 394 26.54 1.89 20.29
C LYS A 394 25.41 2.12 21.28
N GLU A 395 25.71 2.90 22.30
CA GLU A 395 24.69 3.50 23.16
C GLU A 395 24.19 4.77 22.49
N ILE A 396 22.87 4.87 22.29
CA ILE A 396 22.21 6.06 21.73
C ILE A 396 21.27 6.65 22.76
N THR A 397 21.12 7.97 22.72
CA THR A 397 20.15 8.71 23.52
C THR A 397 19.06 9.23 22.60
N VAL A 398 17.80 8.99 22.95
CA VAL A 398 16.61 9.37 22.19
C VAL A 398 15.77 10.30 23.04
N ASP A 399 15.40 11.46 22.50
CA ASP A 399 14.39 12.31 23.10
C ASP A 399 13.01 11.64 22.96
N GLY A 400 12.50 11.16 24.09
CA GLY A 400 11.24 10.46 24.22
C GLY A 400 10.04 11.34 24.50
N ASP A 401 10.22 12.67 24.55
CA ASP A 401 9.11 13.59 24.71
C ASP A 401 8.53 13.98 23.35
N TYR A 402 7.22 13.81 23.19
CA TYR A 402 6.49 14.34 22.05
C TYR A 402 5.05 14.66 22.42
N LYS A 403 4.62 15.86 22.06
CA LYS A 403 3.27 16.33 22.34
C LYS A 403 2.79 17.29 21.25
N THR A 404 1.66 16.97 20.64
CA THR A 404 0.95 17.84 19.70
C THR A 404 0.39 19.09 20.41
N ASP A 405 0.17 20.14 19.63
CA ASP A 405 -0.49 21.37 20.10
C ASP A 405 -1.82 21.54 19.33
N PRO A 406 -2.97 21.62 20.02
CA PRO A 406 -4.27 21.83 19.36
C PRO A 406 -4.37 23.10 18.50
N GLY A 407 -3.52 24.10 18.72
CA GLY A 407 -3.41 25.30 17.87
C GLY A 407 -2.50 25.14 16.65
N TYR A 408 -1.89 23.96 16.50
CA TYR A 408 -0.84 23.66 15.53
C TYR A 408 -1.13 22.31 14.87
N GLN A 409 -1.88 22.29 13.78
CA GLN A 409 -2.15 21.06 13.03
C GLN A 409 -1.08 20.85 11.95
N LEU A 410 -0.37 19.73 12.02
CA LEU A 410 0.52 19.23 10.98
C LEU A 410 -0.01 17.92 10.40
N ASN A 411 0.32 17.65 9.14
CA ASN A 411 0.16 16.30 8.59
C ASN A 411 1.03 15.30 9.36
N ASN A 412 0.51 14.08 9.57
CA ASN A 412 1.19 12.98 10.23
C ASN A 412 1.81 13.37 11.59
N GLN A 413 1.07 14.07 12.44
CA GLN A 413 1.53 14.53 13.76
C GLN A 413 1.30 13.50 14.87
N GLU A 414 0.87 12.30 14.49
CA GLU A 414 0.47 11.23 15.42
C GLU A 414 1.71 10.58 16.03
N THR A 415 2.86 10.75 15.37
CA THR A 415 4.19 10.35 15.81
C THR A 415 5.24 11.39 15.38
N VAL A 416 6.41 11.36 16.01
CA VAL A 416 7.59 12.09 15.55
C VAL A 416 8.77 11.13 15.36
N LEU A 417 9.55 11.37 14.31
CA LEU A 417 10.78 10.61 14.05
C LEU A 417 11.96 11.19 14.83
N ARG A 418 12.74 10.32 15.45
CA ARG A 418 14.00 10.64 16.12
C ARG A 418 15.19 9.98 15.39
N PRO A 419 16.20 10.76 14.97
CA PRO A 419 17.40 10.24 14.34
C PRO A 419 18.26 9.47 15.34
N THR A 420 18.99 8.47 14.85
CA THR A 420 19.97 7.72 15.65
C THR A 420 21.41 7.85 15.15
N GLY A 421 21.60 8.38 13.93
CA GLY A 421 22.91 8.40 13.25
C GLY A 421 23.44 7.00 12.91
N LEU A 422 22.54 6.01 12.78
CA LEU A 422 22.86 4.62 12.48
C LEU A 422 22.12 4.16 11.23
N TYR A 423 22.69 3.15 10.56
CA TYR A 423 22.15 2.51 9.38
C TYR A 423 22.15 0.99 9.58
N ILE A 424 21.07 0.33 9.17
CA ILE A 424 20.95 -1.13 9.20
C ILE A 424 21.39 -1.69 7.85
N PRO A 425 22.43 -2.54 7.80
CA PRO A 425 22.84 -3.17 6.54
C PRO A 425 21.74 -4.08 5.97
N PRO A 426 21.62 -4.17 4.63
CA PRO A 426 20.64 -5.05 3.98
C PRO A 426 20.73 -6.49 4.48
N GLY A 427 19.59 -7.05 4.92
CA GLY A 427 19.45 -8.44 5.35
C GLY A 427 20.11 -8.81 6.69
N GLU A 428 20.85 -7.90 7.33
CA GLU A 428 21.53 -8.15 8.61
C GLU A 428 20.58 -7.96 9.81
N LEU A 429 20.71 -8.84 10.81
CA LEU A 429 19.98 -8.73 12.07
C LEU A 429 20.69 -7.75 13.01
N VAL A 430 19.94 -6.77 13.51
CA VAL A 430 20.38 -5.81 14.52
C VAL A 430 19.58 -6.02 15.79
N VAL A 431 20.26 -5.94 16.94
CA VAL A 431 19.63 -6.06 18.26
C VAL A 431 19.54 -4.66 18.88
N ILE A 432 18.34 -4.31 19.35
CA ILE A 432 18.07 -3.07 20.06
C ILE A 432 17.61 -3.43 21.47
N SER A 433 18.31 -2.92 22.47
CA SER A 433 18.02 -3.17 23.88
C SER A 433 17.58 -1.88 24.58
N LYS A 434 16.46 -1.96 25.30
CA LYS A 434 15.97 -0.89 26.17
C LYS A 434 16.23 -1.18 27.65
N PRO A 435 16.22 -0.18 28.55
CA PRO A 435 16.35 -0.41 29.98
C PRO A 435 15.21 -1.28 30.51
N GLN A 436 15.51 -2.23 31.41
CA GLN A 436 14.57 -3.26 31.88
C GLN A 436 13.25 -2.70 32.47
N ASN A 437 13.28 -1.50 33.06
CA ASN A 437 12.16 -0.92 33.79
C ASN A 437 11.43 0.21 33.03
N VAL A 438 11.67 0.35 31.72
CA VAL A 438 11.00 1.36 30.89
C VAL A 438 10.03 0.68 29.94
N SER A 439 8.75 1.06 30.01
CA SER A 439 7.71 0.59 29.09
C SER A 439 7.53 1.62 27.97
N LEU A 440 8.15 1.37 26.82
CA LEU A 440 8.09 2.24 25.65
C LEU A 440 6.87 1.89 24.77
N THR A 441 5.69 1.88 25.40
CA THR A 441 4.45 1.48 24.73
C THR A 441 4.18 2.42 23.55
N GLY A 442 3.92 1.84 22.37
CA GLY A 442 3.66 2.60 21.14
C GLY A 442 4.91 3.12 20.42
N TRP A 443 6.10 3.02 21.03
CA TRP A 443 7.34 3.35 20.34
C TRP A 443 7.66 2.28 19.29
N LYS A 444 8.08 2.73 18.11
CA LYS A 444 8.49 1.84 17.02
C LYS A 444 9.92 2.13 16.60
N ILE A 445 10.63 1.08 16.22
CA ILE A 445 11.86 1.19 15.45
C ILE A 445 11.48 1.20 13.99
N ARG A 446 11.91 2.22 13.24
CA ARG A 446 11.76 2.30 11.78
C ARG A 446 13.09 2.08 11.09
N ILE A 447 13.09 1.29 10.03
CA ILE A 447 14.23 1.09 9.13
C ILE A 447 13.87 1.66 7.76
N GLY A 448 14.65 2.66 7.32
CA GLY A 448 14.40 3.43 6.10
C GLY A 448 13.62 4.72 6.37
N ILE A 449 14.01 5.81 5.71
CA ILE A 449 13.39 7.14 5.92
C ILE A 449 12.04 7.24 5.19
N THR A 450 11.96 6.65 4.01
CA THR A 450 10.77 6.52 3.17
C THR A 450 9.78 5.53 3.78
N ASN A 451 8.57 5.93 4.15
CA ASN A 451 7.58 4.98 4.69
C ASN A 451 6.21 5.18 4.05
N PHE A 452 6.12 4.89 2.76
CA PHE A 452 4.88 4.86 1.99
C PHE A 452 4.91 3.69 1.00
N ASP A 453 3.71 3.29 0.55
CA ASP A 453 3.51 2.30 -0.50
C ASP A 453 3.34 3.02 -1.85
N LEU A 454 4.02 2.57 -2.89
CA LEU A 454 3.87 3.09 -4.25
C LEU A 454 2.74 2.41 -5.05
N GLU A 455 2.31 1.21 -4.65
CA GLU A 455 1.30 0.47 -5.42
C GLU A 455 -0.06 1.20 -5.55
N PRO A 456 -0.52 2.01 -4.57
CA PRO A 456 -1.79 2.72 -4.71
C PRO A 456 -1.83 3.76 -5.85
N THR A 457 -0.68 4.32 -6.22
CA THR A 457 -0.61 5.48 -7.13
C THR A 457 0.16 5.20 -8.42
N HIS A 458 0.95 4.14 -8.49
CA HIS A 458 1.77 3.84 -9.66
C HIS A 458 1.55 2.41 -10.16
N ALA A 459 1.56 2.24 -11.49
CA ALA A 459 1.52 0.93 -12.15
C ALA A 459 2.88 0.48 -12.70
N SER A 460 3.93 1.31 -12.53
CA SER A 460 5.28 1.03 -13.00
C SER A 460 6.30 1.63 -12.04
N TYR A 461 7.38 0.91 -11.78
CA TYR A 461 8.31 1.25 -10.70
C TYR A 461 9.78 1.21 -11.14
N ASN A 462 10.63 2.04 -10.52
CA ASN A 462 12.10 2.01 -10.67
C ASN A 462 12.81 1.56 -9.36
N ARG A 463 12.03 1.06 -8.41
CA ARG A 463 12.40 0.34 -7.19
C ARG A 463 11.21 -0.51 -6.73
N PHE A 464 11.42 -1.36 -5.74
CA PHE A 464 10.30 -2.04 -5.09
C PHE A 464 9.31 -1.03 -4.47
N PRO A 465 7.98 -1.28 -4.52
CA PRO A 465 6.98 -0.34 -4.03
C PRO A 465 7.10 -0.05 -2.54
N ARG A 466 7.32 -1.10 -1.75
CA ARG A 466 7.56 -1.05 -0.30
C ARG A 466 8.98 -1.48 0.02
N ILE A 467 9.68 -0.68 0.81
CA ILE A 467 11.10 -0.88 1.16
C ILE A 467 11.42 -0.68 2.65
N SER A 468 10.52 -0.06 3.41
CA SER A 468 10.76 0.26 4.83
C SER A 468 9.77 -0.45 5.73
N ASN A 469 10.23 -0.80 6.93
CA ASN A 469 9.45 -1.56 7.89
C ASN A 469 9.65 -1.04 9.31
N THR A 470 8.69 -1.39 10.17
CA THR A 470 8.66 -0.96 11.57
C THR A 470 8.56 -2.14 12.54
N PHE A 471 9.16 -2.01 13.72
CA PHE A 471 9.12 -3.01 14.80
C PHE A 471 8.74 -2.35 16.13
N ASN A 472 7.78 -2.92 16.85
CA ASN A 472 7.39 -2.41 18.16
C ASN A 472 8.48 -2.67 19.21
N LEU A 473 8.81 -1.66 20.02
CA LEU A 473 9.85 -1.75 21.06
C LEU A 473 9.30 -2.28 22.41
N ASN A 474 8.57 -3.40 22.36
CA ASN A 474 7.84 -3.94 23.51
C ASN A 474 8.71 -4.78 24.46
N SER A 475 9.79 -5.38 23.94
CA SER A 475 10.65 -6.31 24.67
C SER A 475 11.95 -5.64 25.11
N THR A 476 12.60 -6.15 26.16
CA THR A 476 13.90 -5.65 26.61
C THR A 476 14.94 -5.70 25.50
N GLU A 477 14.91 -6.76 24.69
CA GLU A 477 15.67 -6.89 23.45
C GLU A 477 14.69 -7.08 22.30
N THR A 478 14.89 -6.31 21.22
CA THR A 478 14.10 -6.38 20.00
C THR A 478 15.06 -6.62 18.84
N GLN A 479 14.85 -7.71 18.10
CA GLN A 479 15.57 -7.97 16.85
C GLN A 479 14.87 -7.28 15.70
N VAL A 480 15.63 -6.61 14.85
CA VAL A 480 15.13 -5.87 13.69
C VAL A 480 16.01 -6.16 12.47
N ALA A 481 15.42 -6.17 11.28
CA ALA A 481 16.12 -6.30 10.01
C ALA A 481 15.25 -5.81 8.84
N ASN A 482 15.90 -5.50 7.72
CA ASN A 482 15.25 -5.10 6.48
C ASN A 482 16.07 -5.64 5.29
N PRO A 483 15.48 -6.27 4.25
CA PRO A 483 16.23 -6.85 3.14
C PRO A 483 16.89 -5.80 2.23
N PHE A 484 16.42 -4.56 2.28
CA PHE A 484 16.95 -3.39 1.57
C PHE A 484 17.94 -2.59 2.43
N GLY A 485 17.89 -2.75 3.75
CA GLY A 485 18.61 -1.88 4.69
C GLY A 485 17.96 -0.50 4.80
N GLY A 486 18.59 0.40 5.54
CA GLY A 486 18.09 1.77 5.69
C GLY A 486 18.58 2.48 6.95
N GLY A 487 18.40 3.79 7.01
CA GLY A 487 18.62 4.56 8.24
C GLY A 487 17.75 4.02 9.40
N LEU A 488 18.29 4.04 10.61
CA LEU A 488 17.61 3.60 11.82
C LEU A 488 16.98 4.80 12.53
N TYR A 489 15.68 4.73 12.78
CA TYR A 489 14.93 5.79 13.46
C TYR A 489 14.09 5.21 14.59
N VAL A 490 13.74 6.07 15.55
CA VAL A 490 12.74 5.76 16.58
C VAL A 490 11.52 6.65 16.35
N GLU A 491 10.36 6.03 16.14
CA GLU A 491 9.06 6.70 16.09
C GLU A 491 8.49 6.81 17.49
N ILE A 492 8.21 8.05 17.91
CA ILE A 492 7.69 8.38 19.22
C ILE A 492 6.22 8.80 19.06
N PRO A 493 5.26 8.13 19.73
CA PRO A 493 3.85 8.49 19.63
C PRO A 493 3.53 9.81 20.34
N ASP A 494 2.48 10.50 19.88
CA ASP A 494 1.95 11.67 20.58
C ASP A 494 1.59 11.35 22.04
N GLY A 495 1.84 12.32 22.93
CA GLY A 495 1.66 12.20 24.37
C GLY A 495 2.77 11.46 25.11
N SER A 496 3.85 11.04 24.42
CA SER A 496 5.01 10.44 25.05
C SER A 496 5.75 11.45 25.94
N GLN A 497 6.12 11.03 27.17
CA GLN A 497 6.75 11.86 28.20
C GLN A 497 7.83 11.10 28.97
N PHE A 498 8.88 10.64 28.28
CA PHE A 498 9.94 9.82 28.87
C PHE A 498 11.27 10.57 29.10
N GLY A 499 11.38 11.83 28.67
CA GLY A 499 12.64 12.56 28.60
C GLY A 499 13.66 11.81 27.73
N GLU A 500 14.94 11.94 28.08
CA GLU A 500 16.00 11.19 27.40
C GLU A 500 15.96 9.69 27.76
N VAL A 501 15.83 8.83 26.75
CA VAL A 501 15.86 7.38 26.86
C VAL A 501 17.12 6.83 26.20
N THR A 502 17.90 6.07 26.95
CA THR A 502 19.08 5.38 26.43
C THR A 502 18.72 4.02 25.85
N LEU A 503 19.12 3.76 24.61
CA LEU A 503 19.02 2.45 23.95
C LEU A 503 20.42 1.93 23.58
N ASN A 504 20.61 0.62 23.60
CA ASN A 504 21.81 -0.01 23.06
C ASN A 504 21.49 -0.65 21.71
N VAL A 505 22.31 -0.37 20.70
CA VAL A 505 22.16 -0.92 19.35
C VAL A 505 23.39 -1.73 19.00
N GLN A 506 23.21 -2.99 18.59
CA GLN A 506 24.27 -3.91 18.20
C GLN A 506 24.08 -4.40 16.76
N GLY A 507 25.11 -4.19 15.92
CA GLY A 507 25.15 -4.71 14.55
C GLY A 507 24.88 -3.66 13.47
N ALA A 508 24.57 -2.41 13.85
CA ALA A 508 24.38 -1.31 12.89
C ALA A 508 25.71 -0.73 12.39
N VAL A 509 25.65 0.11 11.36
CA VAL A 509 26.77 0.90 10.83
C VAL A 509 26.56 2.37 11.18
N GLU A 510 27.62 3.13 11.49
CA GLU A 510 27.49 4.58 11.66
C GLU A 510 27.16 5.28 10.34
N MET A 511 26.12 6.10 10.34
CA MET A 511 25.77 6.97 9.23
C MET A 511 26.47 8.32 9.44
N PRO A 512 27.03 8.96 8.39
CA PRO A 512 27.58 10.30 8.51
C PRO A 512 26.49 11.27 8.97
N THR A 513 26.68 11.85 10.15
CA THR A 513 25.69 12.75 10.75
C THR A 513 26.38 13.99 11.31
N PHE A 514 25.77 15.16 11.12
CA PHE A 514 26.07 16.36 11.90
C PHE A 514 24.79 16.85 12.57
N ALA A 515 24.85 17.16 13.87
CA ALA A 515 23.72 17.66 14.64
C ALA A 515 24.10 18.96 15.37
N LEU A 516 23.13 19.87 15.50
CA LEU A 516 23.28 21.05 16.36
C LEU A 516 23.40 20.65 17.84
N ALA A 517 23.91 21.59 18.64
CA ALA A 517 23.98 21.42 20.09
C ALA A 517 22.57 21.20 20.69
N GLY A 518 22.44 20.23 21.59
CA GLY A 518 21.15 19.83 22.19
C GLY A 518 20.71 18.42 21.82
N HIS A 519 21.22 17.87 20.72
CA HIS A 519 20.98 16.49 20.32
C HIS A 519 21.99 15.53 20.96
N THR A 520 21.72 15.12 22.20
CA THR A 520 22.60 14.23 22.98
C THR A 520 22.88 12.92 22.23
N GLY A 521 24.15 12.53 22.15
CA GLY A 521 24.57 11.26 21.53
C GLY A 521 24.78 11.30 20.01
N LEU A 522 24.36 12.37 19.33
CA LEU A 522 24.67 12.60 17.91
C LEU A 522 25.98 13.38 17.72
N ASN A 523 26.58 13.25 16.54
CA ASN A 523 27.86 13.87 16.24
C ASN A 523 27.69 15.39 16.01
N GLN A 524 28.46 16.21 16.73
CA GLN A 524 28.51 17.67 16.60
C GLN A 524 29.81 18.16 15.95
N SER A 525 30.68 17.24 15.48
CA SER A 525 31.96 17.57 14.89
C SER A 525 31.87 17.53 13.36
N VAL A 526 32.05 18.70 12.73
CA VAL A 526 32.17 18.82 11.26
C VAL A 526 33.31 17.95 10.72
N SER A 527 34.45 17.90 11.40
CA SER A 527 35.58 17.07 10.96
C SER A 527 35.29 15.58 11.03
N LYS A 528 34.54 15.11 12.04
CA LYS A 528 34.06 13.71 12.06
C LYS A 528 33.05 13.46 10.94
N PHE A 529 32.09 14.37 10.75
CA PHE A 529 31.09 14.27 9.69
C PHE A 529 31.75 14.09 8.31
N LEU A 530 32.68 14.97 7.95
CA LEU A 530 33.41 14.89 6.67
C LEU A 530 34.28 13.63 6.55
N ALA A 531 34.90 13.17 7.65
CA ALA A 531 35.64 11.91 7.64
C ALA A 531 34.71 10.70 7.43
N ASP A 532 33.51 10.72 7.98
CA ASP A 532 32.51 9.66 7.80
C ASP A 532 31.93 9.69 6.37
N ILE A 533 31.75 10.89 5.79
CA ILE A 533 31.46 11.04 4.35
C ILE A 533 32.55 10.37 3.52
N ASP A 534 33.83 10.69 3.77
CA ASP A 534 34.98 10.13 3.04
C ASP A 534 35.04 8.60 3.10
N ASN A 535 34.66 7.99 4.23
CA ASN A 535 34.60 6.54 4.38
C ASN A 535 33.60 5.87 3.42
N SER A 536 32.55 6.59 2.98
CA SER A 536 31.57 6.10 2.00
C SER A 536 30.93 4.76 2.40
N TYR A 537 30.68 4.57 3.70
CA TYR A 537 30.19 3.28 4.21
C TYR A 537 28.72 3.00 3.93
N VAL A 538 27.90 4.04 3.81
CA VAL A 538 26.45 3.96 3.63
C VAL A 538 25.98 5.00 2.62
N PRO A 539 24.83 4.79 1.95
CA PRO A 539 24.40 5.62 0.82
C PRO A 539 23.93 7.03 1.18
N TYR A 540 23.64 7.32 2.46
CA TYR A 540 23.10 8.61 2.89
C TYR A 540 23.95 9.26 3.99
N PHE A 541 23.76 10.56 4.17
CA PHE A 541 24.18 11.32 5.34
C PHE A 541 23.00 12.10 5.93
N GLU A 542 23.17 12.61 7.15
CA GLU A 542 22.15 13.39 7.84
C GLU A 542 22.65 14.69 8.45
N LEU A 543 21.83 15.74 8.36
CA LEU A 543 21.96 16.97 9.13
C LEU A 543 20.76 17.14 10.05
N ILE A 544 20.98 17.29 11.36
CA ILE A 544 19.93 17.30 12.38
C ILE A 544 19.92 18.67 13.09
N GLY A 545 18.89 19.46 12.82
CA GLY A 545 18.70 20.80 13.37
C GLY A 545 17.62 20.86 14.46
N ASN A 546 17.21 22.07 14.85
CA ASN A 546 16.15 22.25 15.85
C ASN A 546 14.76 22.26 15.23
N LYS A 547 14.65 22.74 13.98
CA LYS A 547 13.38 22.86 13.24
C LYS A 547 13.40 22.12 11.91
N PHE A 548 14.58 21.72 11.45
CA PHE A 548 14.78 21.06 10.17
C PHE A 548 15.78 19.90 10.30
N ASN A 549 15.40 18.75 9.74
CA ASN A 549 16.26 17.59 9.54
C ASN A 549 16.40 17.30 8.04
N PHE A 550 17.53 16.71 7.67
CA PHE A 550 17.87 16.46 6.28
C PHE A 550 18.54 15.11 6.14
N THR A 551 18.03 14.27 5.24
CA THR A 551 18.66 13.01 4.82
C THR A 551 18.92 13.08 3.33
N TRP A 552 20.17 12.93 2.91
CA TRP A 552 20.56 13.18 1.52
C TRP A 552 21.66 12.23 1.05
N PRO A 553 21.81 11.97 -0.26
CA PRO A 553 22.79 11.02 -0.75
C PRO A 553 24.23 11.41 -0.40
N ASN A 554 25.01 10.43 0.10
CA ASN A 554 26.40 10.61 0.55
C ASN A 554 27.30 11.17 -0.55
N ARG A 555 27.00 10.91 -1.83
CA ARG A 555 27.74 11.46 -2.97
C ARG A 555 27.81 13.00 -2.99
N PHE A 556 26.85 13.68 -2.37
CA PHE A 556 26.84 15.14 -2.20
C PHE A 556 27.45 15.62 -0.87
N GLY A 557 27.62 14.75 0.13
CA GLY A 557 27.89 15.18 1.51
C GLY A 557 29.17 15.99 1.71
N HIS A 558 30.17 15.80 0.85
CA HIS A 558 31.43 16.58 0.86
C HIS A 558 31.24 18.06 0.50
N LEU A 559 30.10 18.44 -0.08
CA LEU A 559 29.72 19.81 -0.40
C LEU A 559 29.11 20.55 0.79
N TYR A 560 28.82 19.84 1.88
CA TYR A 560 28.26 20.37 3.13
C TYR A 560 29.40 20.56 4.15
N ASP A 561 30.39 21.38 3.79
CA ASP A 561 31.58 21.65 4.61
C ASP A 561 31.32 22.59 5.80
N ASP A 562 30.23 23.37 5.75
CA ASP A 562 29.65 24.10 6.87
C ASP A 562 28.18 23.67 7.10
N PRO A 563 27.96 22.46 7.67
CA PRO A 563 26.60 21.95 7.88
C PRO A 563 25.83 22.76 8.93
N GLN A 564 26.54 23.49 9.82
CA GLN A 564 25.91 24.35 10.81
C GLN A 564 25.21 25.54 10.14
N ALA A 565 25.89 26.24 9.22
CA ALA A 565 25.29 27.36 8.50
C ALA A 565 24.05 26.94 7.70
N VAL A 566 24.04 25.73 7.13
CA VAL A 566 22.87 25.17 6.44
C VAL A 566 21.69 25.00 7.40
N LEU A 567 21.91 24.36 8.55
CA LEU A 567 20.86 24.11 9.54
C LEU A 567 20.33 25.42 10.16
N GLU A 568 21.22 26.35 10.50
CA GLU A 568 20.83 27.67 11.03
C GLU A 568 19.99 28.45 10.01
N ARG A 569 20.36 28.40 8.72
CA ARG A 569 19.59 29.03 7.66
C ARG A 569 18.19 28.42 7.53
N MET A 570 18.06 27.11 7.61
CA MET A 570 16.76 26.45 7.57
C MET A 570 15.92 26.74 8.81
N ASP A 571 16.52 26.80 10.00
CA ASP A 571 15.85 27.22 11.23
C ASP A 571 15.28 28.65 11.10
N GLU A 572 16.00 29.59 10.47
CA GLU A 572 15.50 30.95 10.18
C GLU A 572 14.28 30.95 9.23
N LEU A 573 14.31 30.12 8.19
CA LEU A 573 13.20 30.03 7.22
C LEU A 573 11.95 29.46 7.89
N PHE A 574 12.07 28.41 8.70
CA PHE A 574 10.93 27.86 9.43
C PHE A 574 10.42 28.80 10.54
N ASP A 575 11.28 29.66 11.12
CA ASP A 575 10.83 30.75 11.99
C ASP A 575 9.97 31.76 11.25
N ALA A 576 10.37 32.15 10.03
CA ALA A 576 9.57 33.05 9.20
C ALA A 576 8.20 32.43 8.87
N VAL A 577 8.16 31.14 8.54
CA VAL A 577 6.89 30.42 8.30
C VAL A 577 6.02 30.39 9.56
N SER A 578 6.58 30.09 10.73
CA SER A 578 5.84 30.14 12.00
C SER A 578 5.30 31.54 12.30
N GLN A 579 6.13 32.58 12.16
CA GLN A 579 5.72 33.97 12.39
C GLN A 579 4.61 34.41 11.44
N MET A 580 4.73 34.07 10.15
CA MET A 580 3.72 34.33 9.12
C MET A 580 2.40 33.64 9.46
N ALA A 581 2.45 32.39 9.93
CA ALA A 581 1.29 31.61 10.34
C ALA A 581 0.70 32.03 11.71
N GLY A 582 1.32 32.99 12.42
CA GLY A 582 0.92 33.37 13.77
C GLY A 582 1.17 32.29 14.83
N ARG A 583 2.11 31.37 14.57
CA ARG A 583 2.48 30.24 15.43
C ARG A 583 3.77 30.54 16.21
N PRO A 584 4.01 29.87 17.35
CA PRO A 584 5.30 29.95 18.04
C PRO A 584 6.48 29.54 17.14
N THR A 585 7.63 30.16 17.36
CA THR A 585 8.89 29.79 16.69
C THR A 585 9.45 28.48 17.23
N GLU A 586 9.14 28.13 18.49
CA GLU A 586 9.32 26.78 18.99
C GLU A 586 8.29 25.85 18.33
N ARG A 587 8.77 24.82 17.63
CA ARG A 587 7.93 23.88 16.86
C ARG A 587 7.66 22.62 17.66
N ILE A 588 6.49 22.00 17.43
CA ILE A 588 6.14 20.70 18.02
C ILE A 588 7.00 19.55 17.47
N ARG A 589 7.51 19.68 16.24
CA ARG A 589 8.50 18.80 15.62
C ARG A 589 9.35 19.52 14.58
N SER A 590 10.53 19.00 14.30
CA SER A 590 11.30 19.37 13.11
C SER A 590 10.59 18.88 11.84
N GLU A 591 10.57 19.70 10.79
CA GLU A 591 10.31 19.19 9.45
C GLU A 591 11.51 18.40 8.95
N TRP A 592 11.28 17.44 8.05
CA TRP A 592 12.34 16.57 7.55
C TRP A 592 12.27 16.48 6.04
N LEU A 593 13.36 16.85 5.35
CA LEU A 593 13.53 16.61 3.92
C LEU A 593 14.41 15.40 3.68
N ALA A 594 13.88 14.45 2.92
CA ALA A 594 14.59 13.25 2.47
C ALA A 594 14.49 13.15 0.94
N THR A 595 15.15 12.13 0.38
CA THR A 595 15.08 11.81 -1.04
C THR A 595 14.45 10.45 -1.22
N ASP A 596 13.67 10.32 -2.28
CA ASP A 596 13.34 9.01 -2.82
C ASP A 596 13.46 9.01 -4.33
N ARG A 597 13.94 7.93 -4.95
CA ARG A 597 13.99 7.86 -6.43
C ARG A 597 12.61 7.74 -7.08
N MET A 598 11.56 7.59 -6.27
CA MET A 598 10.17 7.56 -6.69
C MET A 598 9.25 7.96 -5.53
N ILE A 599 8.61 9.11 -5.68
CA ILE A 599 7.66 9.66 -4.69
C ILE A 599 6.25 9.04 -4.86
N PRO A 600 5.40 9.03 -3.81
CA PRO A 600 4.10 8.37 -3.84
C PRO A 600 3.03 9.13 -4.63
N VAL A 601 3.33 10.33 -5.14
CA VAL A 601 2.37 11.16 -5.88
C VAL A 601 2.90 11.41 -7.28
N GLY A 602 2.14 10.99 -8.30
CA GLY A 602 2.46 11.29 -9.69
C GLY A 602 2.21 12.77 -10.02
N GLY A 603 3.04 13.35 -10.90
CA GLY A 603 2.81 14.70 -11.44
C GLY A 603 3.36 15.87 -10.61
N THR A 604 4.00 15.61 -9.47
CA THR A 604 4.75 16.60 -8.68
C THR A 604 6.21 16.14 -8.53
N ALA A 605 7.09 17.03 -8.05
CA ALA A 605 8.49 16.73 -7.76
C ALA A 605 8.75 16.44 -6.28
N TYR A 606 7.77 16.74 -5.42
CA TYR A 606 7.83 16.47 -3.98
C TYR A 606 6.47 16.00 -3.47
N ALA A 607 6.46 15.13 -2.48
CA ALA A 607 5.21 14.69 -1.85
C ALA A 607 4.96 15.43 -0.54
N ALA A 608 3.75 15.98 -0.38
CA ALA A 608 3.27 16.56 0.88
C ALA A 608 3.11 15.50 2.00
N SER A 609 4.22 14.98 2.49
CA SER A 609 4.33 13.96 3.54
C SER A 609 5.32 14.38 4.63
N TYR A 610 5.31 13.69 5.76
CA TYR A 610 6.38 13.76 6.75
C TYR A 610 7.13 12.41 6.88
N PRO A 611 8.43 12.36 6.54
CA PRO A 611 9.25 13.37 5.87
C PRO A 611 8.74 13.77 4.48
N ILE A 612 9.10 14.96 3.98
CA ILE A 612 8.90 15.32 2.56
C ILE A 612 10.00 14.65 1.75
N HIS A 613 9.66 14.14 0.56
CA HIS A 613 10.62 13.43 -0.30
C HIS A 613 10.79 14.18 -1.62
N ALA A 614 12.03 14.47 -1.99
CA ALA A 614 12.39 14.91 -3.33
C ALA A 614 12.69 13.71 -4.23
N ASP A 615 12.28 13.79 -5.51
CA ASP A 615 12.61 12.80 -6.53
C ASP A 615 14.11 12.81 -6.85
N LEU A 616 14.88 11.98 -6.14
CA LEU A 616 16.34 11.86 -6.30
C LEU A 616 16.83 10.49 -5.84
N ASP A 617 17.70 9.88 -6.64
CA ASP A 617 18.32 8.61 -6.29
C ASP A 617 19.48 8.73 -5.28
N GLY A 618 19.61 7.73 -4.41
CA GLY A 618 20.74 7.58 -3.48
C GLY A 618 22.07 7.36 -4.21
N GLY A 619 22.11 6.40 -5.14
CA GLY A 619 23.32 6.06 -5.89
C GLY A 619 24.50 5.53 -5.04
N ASP A 620 25.66 5.36 -5.68
CA ASP A 620 26.88 4.85 -5.03
C ASP A 620 27.55 5.93 -4.15
N PRO A 621 27.74 5.70 -2.84
CA PRO A 621 28.33 6.68 -1.92
C PRO A 621 29.79 7.00 -2.21
N THR A 622 30.50 6.19 -3.01
CA THR A 622 31.88 6.44 -3.41
C THR A 622 32.01 7.48 -4.52
N LEU A 623 30.92 7.78 -5.22
CA LEU A 623 30.86 8.86 -6.20
C LEU A 623 30.85 10.21 -5.47
N ARG A 624 31.38 11.25 -6.11
CA ARG A 624 31.44 12.61 -5.58
C ARG A 624 30.95 13.58 -6.64
N GLU A 625 29.84 14.24 -6.33
CA GLU A 625 29.20 15.21 -7.21
C GLU A 625 29.94 16.56 -7.17
N GLU A 626 30.17 17.20 -8.31
CA GLU A 626 30.92 18.46 -8.34
C GLU A 626 30.15 19.64 -7.72
N ASN A 627 28.82 19.54 -7.69
CA ASN A 627 27.93 20.53 -7.09
C ASN A 627 26.60 19.88 -6.68
N ASP A 628 25.88 20.57 -5.81
CA ASP A 628 24.48 20.26 -5.52
C ASP A 628 23.62 21.44 -5.99
N SER A 629 23.18 21.38 -7.24
CA SER A 629 22.29 22.37 -7.83
C SER A 629 20.82 21.93 -7.81
N ILE A 630 20.49 20.89 -7.05
CA ILE A 630 19.12 20.37 -6.96
C ILE A 630 18.28 21.39 -6.19
N SER A 631 17.06 21.65 -6.65
CA SER A 631 16.18 22.67 -6.05
C SER A 631 15.76 22.35 -4.62
N ALA A 632 15.74 21.07 -4.25
CA ALA A 632 15.48 20.65 -2.88
C ALA A 632 16.67 20.86 -1.94
N SER A 633 17.90 20.98 -2.48
CA SER A 633 19.09 21.04 -1.64
C SER A 633 19.12 22.31 -0.80
N PRO A 634 19.25 22.22 0.54
CA PRO A 634 19.28 23.40 1.39
C PRO A 634 20.56 24.22 1.20
N LEU A 635 21.60 23.69 0.54
CA LEU A 635 22.78 24.45 0.13
C LEU A 635 22.43 25.63 -0.79
N GLN A 636 21.31 25.54 -1.51
CA GLN A 636 20.85 26.62 -2.36
C GLN A 636 20.50 27.88 -1.57
N TYR A 637 19.92 27.74 -0.37
CA TYR A 637 19.43 28.88 0.43
C TYR A 637 20.52 29.66 1.16
N ILE A 638 21.75 29.14 1.16
CA ILE A 638 22.94 29.84 1.67
C ILE A 638 23.78 30.50 0.56
N ARG A 639 23.43 30.27 -0.73
CA ARG A 639 24.11 30.93 -1.86
C ARG A 639 23.62 32.37 -2.01
N ASN A 640 24.57 33.30 -2.13
CA ASN A 640 24.30 34.74 -2.19
C ASN A 640 23.44 35.17 -3.40
N ASP A 641 23.37 34.36 -4.45
CA ASP A 641 22.73 34.67 -5.74
C ASP A 641 21.42 33.90 -5.99
N TYR A 642 20.99 33.04 -5.06
CA TYR A 642 19.85 32.14 -5.27
C TYR A 642 18.52 32.86 -5.52
N PHE A 643 18.32 34.04 -4.92
CA PHE A 643 17.15 34.90 -5.16
C PHE A 643 17.44 36.07 -6.11
N GLY A 644 18.56 36.03 -6.84
CA GLY A 644 18.92 37.03 -7.85
C GLY A 644 18.16 36.86 -9.17
N GLU A 645 18.11 37.93 -9.99
CA GLU A 645 17.36 37.97 -11.27
C GLU A 645 17.75 36.86 -12.27
N THR A 646 18.92 36.23 -12.13
CA THR A 646 19.43 35.19 -13.03
C THR A 646 19.10 33.75 -12.60
N ALA A 647 18.50 33.53 -11.42
CA ALA A 647 18.23 32.19 -10.86
C ALA A 647 16.82 31.63 -11.17
N TYR A 648 16.15 32.19 -12.19
CA TYR A 648 14.71 31.99 -12.46
C TYR A 648 14.24 30.52 -12.51
N ALA A 649 15.03 29.60 -13.08
CA ALA A 649 14.65 28.19 -13.19
C ALA A 649 14.75 27.43 -11.85
N ALA A 650 15.76 27.72 -11.02
CA ALA A 650 15.92 27.08 -9.71
C ALA A 650 14.86 27.57 -8.72
N ILE A 651 14.48 28.85 -8.81
CA ILE A 651 13.39 29.46 -8.02
C ILE A 651 12.04 28.76 -8.29
N ASN A 652 11.75 28.41 -9.55
CA ASN A 652 10.51 27.74 -9.97
C ASN A 652 10.41 26.25 -9.61
N SER A 653 11.44 25.65 -9.02
CA SER A 653 11.34 24.31 -8.43
C SER A 653 11.45 24.33 -6.91
N ALA A 654 12.02 25.40 -6.34
CA ALA A 654 12.00 25.66 -4.90
C ALA A 654 10.61 26.05 -4.40
N ASN A 655 9.85 26.83 -5.18
CA ASN A 655 8.47 27.17 -4.85
C ASN A 655 7.58 25.93 -4.72
N ILE A 656 7.81 24.87 -5.52
CA ILE A 656 7.06 23.61 -5.41
C ILE A 656 7.39 22.94 -4.07
N LEU A 657 8.66 22.93 -3.64
CA LEU A 657 9.02 22.38 -2.32
C LEU A 657 8.30 23.12 -1.18
N TRP A 658 8.31 24.46 -1.19
CA TRP A 658 7.64 25.26 -0.17
C TRP A 658 6.11 25.16 -0.25
N HIS A 659 5.55 25.04 -1.45
CA HIS A 659 4.13 24.73 -1.68
C HIS A 659 3.74 23.42 -0.98
N GLU A 660 4.51 22.35 -1.22
CA GLU A 660 4.22 21.03 -0.64
C GLU A 660 4.42 21.05 0.89
N TRP A 661 5.39 21.80 1.42
CA TRP A 661 5.47 22.07 2.87
C TRP A 661 4.29 22.90 3.41
N GLY A 662 3.75 23.81 2.61
CA GLY A 662 2.53 24.53 2.95
C GLY A 662 1.36 23.60 3.22
N HIS A 663 1.22 22.53 2.41
CA HIS A 663 0.23 21.46 2.64
C HIS A 663 0.43 20.78 4.00
N LEU A 664 1.68 20.46 4.38
CA LEU A 664 1.96 19.85 5.69
C LEU A 664 1.52 20.73 6.85
N HIS A 665 1.52 22.05 6.66
CA HIS A 665 1.29 23.01 7.74
C HIS A 665 -0.18 23.30 8.02
N ASN A 666 -1.12 22.81 7.20
CA ASN A 666 -2.57 23.01 7.37
C ASN A 666 -2.92 24.45 7.81
N LEU A 667 -2.46 25.45 7.03
CA LEU A 667 -2.73 26.85 7.35
C LEU A 667 -4.25 27.10 7.31
N PRO A 668 -4.83 27.79 8.32
CA PRO A 668 -6.27 28.06 8.34
C PRO A 668 -6.72 28.83 7.09
N THR A 669 -7.73 28.31 6.40
CA THR A 669 -8.36 28.98 5.24
C THR A 669 -9.67 29.64 5.66
N LEU A 670 -10.04 30.74 4.99
CA LEU A 670 -11.29 31.44 5.32
C LEU A 670 -12.54 30.77 4.72
N ILE A 671 -12.42 29.85 3.75
CA ILE A 671 -13.50 29.13 3.05
C ILE A 671 -12.93 27.86 2.35
N CYS A 672 -13.78 26.90 1.96
CA CYS A 672 -13.45 25.57 1.38
C CYS A 672 -12.69 25.55 0.03
N GLN A 673 -12.18 26.67 -0.49
CA GLN A 673 -11.65 26.77 -1.86
C GLN A 673 -10.19 27.20 -1.99
N GLU A 674 -9.43 27.28 -0.88
CA GLU A 674 -8.06 27.80 -0.92
C GLU A 674 -6.96 26.74 -0.79
N GLN A 675 -7.29 25.45 -0.79
CA GLN A 675 -6.36 24.34 -0.48
C GLN A 675 -5.05 24.34 -1.28
N GLU A 676 -5.06 24.74 -2.56
CA GLU A 676 -3.85 24.80 -3.42
C GLU A 676 -3.27 26.22 -3.56
N THR A 677 -3.84 27.20 -2.85
CA THR A 677 -3.45 28.61 -2.96
C THR A 677 -2.88 29.18 -1.67
N ASN A 678 -3.44 28.82 -0.51
CA ASN A 678 -2.93 29.25 0.80
C ASN A 678 -1.55 28.67 1.11
N VAL A 679 -1.25 27.49 0.55
CA VAL A 679 0.02 26.78 0.70
C VAL A 679 1.21 27.45 0.02
N HIS A 680 0.97 28.49 -0.79
CA HIS A 680 2.02 29.36 -1.35
C HIS A 680 2.42 30.53 -0.45
N LEU A 681 1.82 30.66 0.75
CA LEU A 681 2.19 31.70 1.71
C LEU A 681 3.59 31.49 2.35
N PRO A 682 4.00 30.26 2.72
CA PRO A 682 5.40 29.96 3.04
C PRO A 682 6.32 30.30 1.88
#